data_AF-A0A0R2X295-F1
#
_entry.id   AF-A0A0R2X295-F1
#
_cell.length_a   1.000
_cell.length_b   1.000
_cell.length_c   1.000
_cell.angle_alpha   90.00
_cell.angle_beta   90.00
_cell.angle_gamma   90.00
#
_symmetry.space_group_name_H-M   'P 1'
#
loop_
_entity.id
_entity.type
_entity.pdbx_description
1 polymer ?
#
loop_
_entity_poly.entity_id
_entity_poly.type
_entity_poly.pdbx_seq_one_letter_code
_entity_poly.pdbx_strand_id
1 'polypeptide(L)'
;MNNGSSPHPSLSWTAATSNISQGKALLTCLLITLLFAGSLAAQAYPHARSGGNYMHNFYFPPAPSSTPWAPEWSPDGESVAVAMQGSLWRVELATGVATELMHSEAYLSSPDFSPDGRWLVYTADYAHERIQLEVLDTFTGEVRKLTDDEAVYTDPVFSPDGSKIAYVSTQPSGYFNLYVRGFNDGNWQGDAIAVSSDNDFGRSRLYFGRWDMHLAPAWLPSGEELLLVSNRDIPLGSGNVLRVPAIENGIAQAQTVLSEQSLYRTRPDVSIDGKRFVYASTAGSADQYNNLYVQPTVGGEPYKLTFFENDAFHPRWSPDGETLAFISNAGGLPQLMLLEVYGGKLTPIAISQLRFARPTGVVRVRVREAGAADAIPNRVHVVASDGKFYAPQDAYARSGHVGDNVFHNAGEFTLKLPVGEASLSFVRGFEFEPQTLKVNVVEGEVARLDVALERLDDMAAKGWYSASTHVHANYGGNLHNTLENLMLMSRAEDQDLVLEQVANKDNRILDYHYFVPGGGAHPVSEPDQLVIVGQEYRPPFYGHVFMFGMREHLISPFVTGYEGTGIESLYPSNTDMLLKAKAQGAVTGYVHPFLGETDPLLGNLGGGKGFIVDAALGATDALEWSDSSTAGFYPLYAVWNNGLRIAATGGEDSISSLQRSKLLGSFRTYVYTGNMGLDLDAWFDGMKAGRAFISSGPLLEATFDGALPGDSVSLPPGGKRVSLSARLRSITALASLELVCNGEELESFPIRRSGKSLDVEFEFDVTRSGWCHVRTEGEPANRAPLDVDYAQAFTNPVWFEVEGSALGNSGSAQYALDWIDKLESLADAWPGWRSERERAHVFGQFEQAREVYRAGL
;
A
#
# COMPACT_ATOMS: atom_id res chain seq x y z
N MET A 1 -13.81 51.63 23.05
CA MET A 1 -15.18 51.19 23.37
C MET A 1 -15.93 50.99 22.07
N ASN A 2 -16.39 49.75 21.85
CA ASN A 2 -17.41 49.22 20.92
C ASN A 2 -17.56 49.74 19.47
N ASN A 3 -17.29 48.79 18.56
CA ASN A 3 -18.07 48.26 17.42
C ASN A 3 -18.65 49.16 16.31
N GLY A 4 -18.41 48.73 15.06
CA GLY A 4 -19.39 48.88 13.98
C GLY A 4 -18.86 48.88 12.54
N SER A 5 -18.68 47.68 11.96
CA SER A 5 -19.13 47.23 10.62
C SER A 5 -18.80 47.96 9.28
N SER A 6 -18.45 47.12 8.29
CA SER A 6 -18.74 47.21 6.82
C SER A 6 -17.68 47.84 5.88
N PRO A 7 -17.74 47.62 4.53
CA PRO A 7 -16.87 46.67 3.81
C PRO A 7 -16.06 47.31 2.64
N HIS A 8 -15.27 46.47 1.95
CA HIS A 8 -14.59 46.57 0.62
C HIS A 8 -14.85 47.82 -0.27
N PRO A 9 -13.93 48.28 -1.15
CA PRO A 9 -13.10 47.41 -2.02
C PRO A 9 -11.70 47.95 -2.47
N SER A 10 -10.99 47.09 -3.22
CA SER A 10 -10.06 47.37 -4.33
C SER A 10 -8.90 48.37 -4.14
N LEU A 11 -7.68 47.96 -4.49
CA LEU A 11 -6.87 48.63 -5.52
C LEU A 11 -5.57 47.89 -5.80
N SER A 12 -5.31 47.77 -7.11
CA SER A 12 -4.03 47.60 -7.78
C SER A 12 -2.95 48.59 -7.29
N TRP A 13 -1.67 48.28 -7.57
CA TRP A 13 -0.73 49.12 -8.34
C TRP A 13 0.74 48.77 -8.05
N THR A 14 1.41 48.35 -9.12
CA THR A 14 2.77 48.68 -9.59
C THR A 14 4.02 48.48 -8.74
N ALA A 15 4.96 47.83 -9.42
CA ALA A 15 6.39 47.86 -9.24
C ALA A 15 6.98 49.28 -9.17
N ALA A 16 8.02 49.43 -8.33
CA ALA A 16 9.08 50.40 -8.53
C ALA A 16 10.41 49.80 -8.01
N THR A 17 11.35 49.70 -8.92
CA THR A 17 12.76 49.34 -8.74
C THR A 17 13.53 50.40 -7.94
N SER A 18 14.45 50.00 -7.06
CA SER A 18 15.70 50.75 -6.85
C SER A 18 16.81 49.85 -6.30
N ASN A 19 17.97 49.91 -6.98
CA ASN A 19 19.25 49.31 -6.61
C ASN A 19 19.97 50.19 -5.59
N ILE A 20 20.49 49.63 -4.49
CA ILE A 20 21.76 50.06 -3.84
C ILE A 20 22.50 48.83 -3.29
N SER A 21 23.83 48.91 -3.42
CA SER A 21 24.93 47.96 -3.31
C SER A 21 25.19 47.23 -1.98
N GLN A 22 25.71 45.99 -2.14
CA GLN A 22 26.77 45.28 -1.41
C GLN A 22 26.90 45.42 0.12
N GLY A 23 26.77 44.29 0.81
CA GLY A 23 27.50 44.04 2.06
C GLY A 23 26.92 42.95 2.94
N LYS A 24 27.67 41.85 3.07
CA LYS A 24 27.67 40.82 4.13
C LYS A 24 26.73 39.61 3.95
N ALA A 25 27.39 38.50 3.70
CA ALA A 25 26.92 37.13 3.91
C ALA A 25 26.40 36.96 5.35
N LEU A 26 25.18 36.47 5.47
CA LEU A 26 24.66 35.84 6.68
C LEU A 26 23.44 34.98 6.32
N LEU A 27 23.58 33.70 6.66
CA LEU A 27 22.55 32.70 6.96
C LEU A 27 21.19 32.87 6.29
N THR A 28 20.88 31.94 5.39
CA THR A 28 19.50 31.46 5.27
C THR A 28 19.54 29.94 5.28
N CYS A 29 19.35 29.38 6.48
CA CYS A 29 18.92 27.99 6.62
C CYS A 29 17.58 27.86 5.90
N LEU A 30 17.58 27.34 4.67
CA LEU A 30 16.37 26.80 4.09
C LEU A 30 16.08 25.52 4.86
N LEU A 31 15.05 25.56 5.73
CA LEU A 31 14.45 24.35 6.26
C LEU A 31 13.91 23.54 5.07
N ILE A 32 14.64 22.50 4.69
CA ILE A 32 14.16 21.43 3.83
C ILE A 32 13.13 20.65 4.66
N THR A 33 11.89 21.09 4.61
CA THR A 33 10.75 20.27 5.04
C THR A 33 10.36 19.43 3.84
N LEU A 34 10.89 18.20 3.82
CA LEU A 34 10.33 17.10 3.02
C LEU A 34 8.92 16.84 3.55
N LEU A 35 7.95 17.59 3.05
CA LEU A 35 6.55 17.19 3.10
C LEU A 35 6.43 16.00 2.14
N PHE A 36 6.52 14.80 2.70
CA PHE A 36 5.71 13.70 2.19
C PHE A 36 4.27 14.16 2.33
N ALA A 37 3.73 14.78 1.28
CA ALA A 37 2.29 14.79 1.06
C ALA A 37 1.92 13.36 0.61
N GLY A 38 1.98 12.43 1.57
CA GLY A 38 1.09 11.29 1.51
C GLY A 38 -0.33 11.83 1.61
N SER A 39 -1.23 11.27 0.82
CA SER A 39 -2.66 11.32 1.09
C SER A 39 -2.88 11.15 2.60
N LEU A 40 -3.29 12.21 3.28
CA LEU A 40 -3.69 12.16 4.69
C LEU A 40 -5.11 11.58 4.76
N ALA A 41 -5.19 10.29 4.43
CA ALA A 41 -6.13 9.35 5.02
C ALA A 41 -5.33 8.12 5.53
N ALA A 42 -4.22 8.35 6.23
CA ALA A 42 -3.62 7.34 7.09
C ALA A 42 -4.19 7.50 8.51
N GLN A 43 -5.36 6.89 8.75
CA GLN A 43 -5.84 6.58 10.10
C GLN A 43 -5.10 5.31 10.57
N ALA A 44 -4.61 5.17 11.80
CA ALA A 44 -4.51 6.09 12.94
C ALA A 44 -3.34 5.67 13.83
N TYR A 45 -2.80 6.65 14.57
CA TYR A 45 -2.23 6.61 15.93
C TYR A 45 -1.69 8.05 16.17
N PRO A 46 -2.53 9.05 16.47
CA PRO A 46 -2.14 10.47 16.47
C PRO A 46 -0.98 10.80 17.44
N HIS A 47 -0.72 9.96 18.43
CA HIS A 47 0.37 10.11 19.38
C HIS A 47 1.65 9.37 18.97
N ALA A 48 1.73 8.87 17.74
CA ALA A 48 2.94 8.36 17.12
C ALA A 48 3.41 9.36 16.04
N ARG A 49 4.58 9.98 16.23
CA ARG A 49 5.20 10.90 15.26
C ARG A 49 5.95 10.17 14.14
N SER A 50 5.96 8.85 14.18
CA SER A 50 6.50 7.95 13.17
C SER A 50 5.54 6.76 13.03
N GLY A 51 5.50 6.14 11.86
CA GLY A 51 4.59 5.02 11.59
C GLY A 51 3.80 5.17 10.31
N GLY A 52 4.46 4.91 9.18
CA GLY A 52 3.80 4.83 7.87
C GLY A 52 3.22 3.43 7.60
N ASN A 53 2.74 3.22 6.37
CA ASN A 53 2.07 1.98 5.96
C ASN A 53 2.87 0.70 6.28
N TYR A 54 4.21 0.74 6.19
CA TYR A 54 5.06 -0.41 6.51
C TYR A 54 5.08 -0.76 8.00
N MET A 55 5.03 0.24 8.89
CA MET A 55 4.95 -0.02 10.33
C MET A 55 3.61 -0.68 10.68
N HIS A 56 2.51 -0.24 10.06
CA HIS A 56 1.20 -0.89 10.21
C HIS A 56 1.18 -2.34 9.74
N ASN A 57 1.88 -2.66 8.66
CA ASN A 57 1.87 -4.02 8.14
C ASN A 57 2.88 -4.96 8.81
N PHE A 58 4.03 -4.46 9.26
CA PHE A 58 5.13 -5.31 9.74
C PHE A 58 5.36 -5.26 11.25
N TYR A 59 4.95 -4.17 11.91
CA TYR A 59 5.24 -3.95 13.33
C TYR A 59 3.98 -3.96 14.19
N PHE A 60 3.00 -3.12 13.85
CA PHE A 60 1.79 -3.03 14.65
C PHE A 60 0.98 -4.33 14.58
N PRO A 61 0.31 -4.70 15.67
CA PRO A 61 -0.68 -5.77 15.67
C PRO A 61 -1.67 -5.68 14.52
N PRO A 62 -1.95 -6.79 13.81
CA PRO A 62 -2.92 -6.78 12.72
C PRO A 62 -4.35 -6.94 13.23
N ALA A 63 -5.22 -6.00 12.88
CA ALA A 63 -6.61 -5.94 13.35
C ALA A 63 -7.67 -6.48 12.35
N PRO A 64 -7.32 -7.31 11.36
CA PRO A 64 -8.35 -8.27 10.97
C PRO A 64 -7.89 -9.73 10.77
N SER A 65 -6.78 -10.20 11.36
CA SER A 65 -6.32 -11.59 11.10
C SER A 65 -7.40 -12.66 11.37
N SER A 66 -7.68 -13.53 10.39
CA SER A 66 -8.59 -14.69 10.53
C SER A 66 -7.88 -15.94 11.05
N THR A 67 -6.54 -15.92 11.07
CA THR A 67 -5.68 -17.04 11.47
C THR A 67 -4.68 -16.62 12.57
N PRO A 68 -3.98 -17.58 13.22
CA PRO A 68 -3.08 -17.29 14.34
C PRO A 68 -1.96 -16.30 14.02
N TRP A 69 -1.68 -15.43 14.98
CA TRP A 69 -0.63 -14.42 14.93
C TRP A 69 0.04 -14.26 16.31
N ALA A 70 1.27 -13.75 16.34
CA ALA A 70 2.04 -13.45 17.56
C ALA A 70 1.99 -14.59 18.61
N PRO A 71 2.60 -15.75 18.30
CA PRO A 71 2.58 -16.91 19.18
C PRO A 71 3.39 -16.65 20.44
N GLU A 72 2.94 -17.21 21.56
CA GLU A 72 3.63 -17.20 22.84
C GLU A 72 3.39 -18.53 23.58
N TRP A 73 4.44 -19.15 24.09
CA TRP A 73 4.31 -20.45 24.77
C TRP A 73 3.66 -20.30 26.14
N SER A 74 2.77 -21.24 26.50
CA SER A 74 2.44 -21.40 27.92
C SER A 74 3.68 -21.90 28.68
N PRO A 75 3.86 -21.51 29.96
CA PRO A 75 5.04 -21.92 30.74
C PRO A 75 5.23 -23.43 30.89
N ASP A 76 4.17 -24.22 30.74
CA ASP A 76 4.20 -25.69 30.75
C ASP A 76 4.62 -26.32 29.41
N GLY A 77 4.68 -25.55 28.32
CA GLY A 77 5.01 -26.03 26.98
C GLY A 77 3.91 -26.82 26.27
N GLU A 78 2.70 -26.95 26.83
CA GLU A 78 1.63 -27.79 26.24
C GLU A 78 0.76 -27.02 25.23
N SER A 79 0.77 -25.68 25.29
CA SER A 79 -0.07 -24.81 24.48
C SER A 79 0.63 -23.53 24.06
N VAL A 80 0.05 -22.82 23.11
CA VAL A 80 0.51 -21.51 22.65
C VAL A 80 -0.65 -20.53 22.67
N ALA A 81 -0.45 -19.35 23.28
CA ALA A 81 -1.34 -18.21 23.14
C ALA A 81 -1.08 -17.51 21.80
N VAL A 82 -2.16 -17.13 21.10
CA VAL A 82 -2.10 -16.45 19.80
C VAL A 82 -3.17 -15.36 19.72
N ALA A 83 -2.92 -14.35 18.89
CA ALA A 83 -3.93 -13.40 18.45
C ALA A 83 -4.65 -13.92 17.20
N MET A 84 -5.97 -13.90 17.18
CA MET A 84 -6.79 -14.35 16.04
C MET A 84 -8.22 -13.78 16.18
N GLN A 85 -8.84 -13.32 15.09
CA GLN A 85 -10.19 -12.72 15.10
C GLN A 85 -10.33 -11.57 16.12
N GLY A 86 -9.28 -10.76 16.26
CA GLY A 86 -9.23 -9.64 17.21
C GLY A 86 -9.34 -10.04 18.69
N SER A 87 -9.08 -11.31 19.03
CA SER A 87 -9.19 -11.88 20.37
C SER A 87 -7.94 -12.71 20.68
N LEU A 88 -7.74 -13.06 21.96
CA LEU A 88 -6.66 -13.96 22.37
C LEU A 88 -7.18 -15.39 22.48
N TRP A 89 -6.41 -16.34 21.96
CA TRP A 89 -6.75 -17.76 21.92
C TRP A 89 -5.61 -18.60 22.48
N ARG A 90 -5.95 -19.69 23.16
CA ARG A 90 -5.01 -20.75 23.53
C ARG A 90 -5.18 -21.92 22.59
N VAL A 91 -4.10 -22.29 21.90
CA VAL A 91 -4.04 -23.43 20.97
C VAL A 91 -3.33 -24.59 21.65
N GLU A 92 -4.04 -25.70 21.83
CA GLU A 92 -3.45 -26.96 22.31
C GLU A 92 -2.63 -27.61 21.18
N LEU A 93 -1.33 -27.80 21.39
CA LEU A 93 -0.43 -28.23 20.31
C LEU A 93 -0.71 -29.66 19.82
N ALA A 94 -1.15 -30.55 20.72
CA ALA A 94 -1.41 -31.95 20.40
C ALA A 94 -2.68 -32.15 19.55
N THR A 95 -3.67 -31.26 19.68
CA THR A 95 -5.01 -31.44 19.10
C THR A 95 -5.37 -30.38 18.06
N GLY A 96 -4.72 -29.21 18.09
CA GLY A 96 -5.08 -28.05 17.29
C GLY A 96 -6.37 -27.35 17.75
N VAL A 97 -6.92 -27.72 18.91
CA VAL A 97 -8.12 -27.07 19.45
C VAL A 97 -7.73 -25.70 19.97
N ALA A 98 -8.38 -24.66 19.46
CA ALA A 98 -8.22 -23.28 19.92
C ALA A 98 -9.40 -22.87 20.81
N THR A 99 -9.10 -22.43 22.03
CA THR A 99 -10.08 -21.91 22.98
C THR A 99 -9.86 -20.41 23.18
N GLU A 100 -10.90 -19.61 23.01
CA GLU A 100 -10.86 -18.15 23.21
C GLU A 100 -10.60 -17.88 24.69
N LEU A 101 -9.48 -17.22 25.00
CA LEU A 101 -9.10 -16.85 26.37
C LEU A 101 -9.81 -15.56 26.79
N MET A 102 -9.83 -14.57 25.90
CA MET A 102 -10.36 -13.25 26.19
C MET A 102 -10.80 -12.55 24.89
N HIS A 103 -11.89 -11.80 24.99
CA HIS A 103 -12.41 -10.92 23.94
C HIS A 103 -12.84 -9.58 24.56
N SER A 104 -12.70 -8.50 23.80
CA SER A 104 -13.17 -7.17 24.17
C SER A 104 -13.65 -6.41 22.92
N GLU A 105 -13.97 -5.13 23.04
CA GLU A 105 -14.18 -4.25 21.87
C GLU A 105 -12.89 -3.95 21.10
N ALA A 106 -11.73 -3.93 21.80
CA ALA A 106 -10.41 -3.70 21.21
C ALA A 106 -9.91 -4.92 20.43
N TYR A 107 -9.01 -4.70 19.47
CA TYR A 107 -8.27 -5.78 18.82
C TYR A 107 -7.07 -6.17 19.69
N LEU A 108 -7.08 -7.41 20.19
CA LEU A 108 -6.08 -7.92 21.13
C LEU A 108 -4.92 -8.61 20.40
N SER A 109 -3.69 -8.40 20.85
CA SER A 109 -2.49 -9.03 20.25
C SER A 109 -1.27 -9.03 21.18
N SER A 110 -0.18 -9.65 20.71
CA SER A 110 1.15 -9.67 21.34
C SER A 110 1.09 -10.14 22.80
N PRO A 111 0.55 -11.35 23.05
CA PRO A 111 0.50 -11.92 24.40
C PRO A 111 1.91 -12.26 24.91
N ASP A 112 2.12 -12.13 26.22
CA ASP A 112 3.32 -12.60 26.93
C ASP A 112 2.94 -13.14 28.33
N PHE A 113 3.31 -14.38 28.65
CA PHE A 113 2.96 -15.01 29.93
C PHE A 113 3.95 -14.61 31.03
N SER A 114 3.45 -14.42 32.25
CA SER A 114 4.32 -14.40 33.42
C SER A 114 4.97 -15.79 33.61
N PRO A 115 6.18 -15.89 34.18
CA PRO A 115 6.88 -17.16 34.35
C PRO A 115 6.11 -18.21 35.16
N ASP A 116 5.21 -17.78 36.05
CA ASP A 116 4.32 -18.66 36.84
C ASP A 116 3.01 -19.04 36.13
N GLY A 117 2.77 -18.49 34.93
CA GLY A 117 1.57 -18.71 34.11
C GLY A 117 0.30 -18.06 34.63
N ARG A 118 0.35 -17.32 35.74
CA ARG A 118 -0.83 -16.69 36.35
C ARG A 118 -1.32 -15.48 35.57
N TRP A 119 -0.41 -14.73 34.95
CA TRP A 119 -0.72 -13.49 34.26
C TRP A 119 -0.37 -13.61 32.77
N LEU A 120 -1.17 -12.95 31.93
CA LEU A 120 -0.92 -12.78 30.50
C LEU A 120 -1.03 -11.29 30.18
N VAL A 121 0.08 -10.64 29.86
CA VAL A 121 0.09 -9.24 29.40
C VAL A 121 -0.12 -9.22 27.90
N TYR A 122 -0.84 -8.22 27.38
CA TYR A 122 -1.12 -8.09 25.95
C TYR A 122 -1.35 -6.64 25.55
N THR A 123 -1.36 -6.42 24.23
CA THR A 123 -1.74 -5.15 23.61
C THR A 123 -3.22 -5.13 23.23
N ALA A 124 -3.89 -4.01 23.50
CA ALA A 124 -5.28 -3.74 23.13
C ALA A 124 -5.36 -2.51 22.24
N ASP A 125 -5.66 -2.71 20.95
CA ASP A 125 -5.81 -1.65 19.96
C ASP A 125 -7.27 -1.17 19.88
N TYR A 126 -7.48 0.07 20.29
CA TYR A 126 -8.78 0.74 20.25
C TYR A 126 -8.90 1.55 18.97
N ALA A 127 -9.45 0.91 17.93
CA ALA A 127 -9.79 1.52 16.64
C ALA A 127 -8.61 2.20 15.91
N HIS A 128 -7.40 1.68 16.10
CA HIS A 128 -6.16 2.28 15.60
C HIS A 128 -5.86 3.67 16.17
N GLU A 129 -6.60 4.17 17.16
CA GLU A 129 -6.31 5.49 17.74
C GLU A 129 -5.23 5.41 18.82
N ARG A 130 -5.23 4.33 19.59
CA ARG A 130 -4.31 4.08 20.69
C ARG A 130 -4.14 2.58 20.92
N ILE A 131 -2.94 2.18 21.32
CA ILE A 131 -2.64 0.80 21.74
C ILE A 131 -2.28 0.83 23.22
N GLN A 132 -3.01 0.08 24.04
CA GLN A 132 -2.82 0.05 25.49
C GLN A 132 -2.29 -1.30 25.97
N LEU A 133 -1.68 -1.33 27.16
CA LEU A 133 -1.31 -2.56 27.84
C LEU A 133 -2.39 -2.95 28.85
N GLU A 134 -2.78 -4.22 28.80
CA GLU A 134 -3.70 -4.84 29.74
C GLU A 134 -3.13 -6.18 30.19
N VAL A 135 -3.63 -6.69 31.31
CA VAL A 135 -3.21 -7.98 31.87
C VAL A 135 -4.42 -8.81 32.28
N LEU A 136 -4.39 -10.09 31.91
CA LEU A 136 -5.39 -11.12 32.25
C LEU A 136 -4.85 -12.02 33.36
N ASP A 137 -5.61 -12.23 34.43
CA ASP A 137 -5.41 -13.33 35.37
C ASP A 137 -5.98 -14.60 34.73
N THR A 138 -5.10 -15.54 34.36
CA THR A 138 -5.43 -16.74 33.58
C THR A 138 -6.27 -17.76 34.36
N PHE A 139 -6.32 -17.62 35.69
CA PHE A 139 -7.08 -18.50 36.58
C PHE A 139 -8.50 -17.99 36.84
N THR A 140 -8.63 -16.69 37.08
CA THR A 140 -9.92 -16.05 37.43
C THR A 140 -10.65 -15.47 36.22
N GLY A 141 -9.94 -15.16 35.13
CA GLY A 141 -10.46 -14.42 33.99
C GLY A 141 -10.56 -12.90 34.21
N GLU A 142 -10.06 -12.37 35.35
CA GLU A 142 -10.09 -10.93 35.63
C GLU A 142 -9.10 -10.19 34.73
N VAL A 143 -9.52 -9.04 34.19
CA VAL A 143 -8.67 -8.16 33.37
C VAL A 143 -8.42 -6.84 34.08
N ARG A 144 -7.18 -6.36 34.02
CA ARG A 144 -6.77 -5.06 34.53
C ARG A 144 -6.05 -4.27 33.45
N LYS A 145 -6.39 -2.99 33.33
CA LYS A 145 -5.66 -2.05 32.49
C LYS A 145 -4.37 -1.64 33.19
N LEU A 146 -3.25 -1.76 32.49
CA LEU A 146 -1.96 -1.25 32.93
C LEU A 146 -1.72 0.17 32.40
N THR A 147 -2.27 0.51 31.24
CA THR A 147 -2.27 1.87 30.68
C THR A 147 -3.69 2.24 30.22
N ASP A 148 -4.03 3.52 30.27
CA ASP A 148 -5.31 4.03 29.74
C ASP A 148 -5.20 5.52 29.39
N ASP A 149 -4.32 5.83 28.43
CA ASP A 149 -4.14 7.18 27.90
C ASP A 149 -4.12 7.19 26.37
N GLU A 150 -3.67 8.27 25.74
CA GLU A 150 -3.70 8.46 24.28
C GLU A 150 -2.44 7.91 23.56
N ALA A 151 -1.42 7.46 24.30
CA ALA A 151 -0.18 7.00 23.72
C ALA A 151 -0.29 5.59 23.11
N VAL A 152 0.75 5.21 22.37
CA VAL A 152 0.91 3.86 21.83
C VAL A 152 1.86 3.08 22.72
N TYR A 153 1.43 1.90 23.17
CA TYR A 153 2.22 0.92 23.90
C TYR A 153 2.30 -0.40 23.13
N THR A 154 3.50 -0.95 22.97
CA THR A 154 3.75 -2.16 22.16
C THR A 154 4.81 -3.06 22.80
N ASP A 155 4.91 -4.29 22.29
CA ASP A 155 5.90 -5.31 22.68
C ASP A 155 6.09 -5.49 24.21
N PRO A 156 5.02 -5.76 24.99
CA PRO A 156 5.15 -6.06 26.41
C PRO A 156 5.80 -7.43 26.62
N VAL A 157 6.79 -7.52 27.51
CA VAL A 157 7.45 -8.78 27.89
C VAL A 157 7.79 -8.82 29.39
N PHE A 158 7.38 -9.89 30.09
CA PHE A 158 7.71 -10.13 31.49
C PHE A 158 9.20 -10.42 31.68
N SER A 159 9.76 -9.94 32.78
CA SER A 159 11.10 -10.37 33.21
C SER A 159 11.09 -11.86 33.60
N PRO A 160 12.23 -12.57 33.52
CA PRO A 160 12.30 -14.01 33.83
C PRO A 160 11.85 -14.39 35.25
N ASP A 161 11.84 -13.42 36.18
CA ASP A 161 11.36 -13.58 37.56
C ASP A 161 9.91 -13.08 37.78
N GLY A 162 9.27 -12.53 36.74
CA GLY A 162 7.91 -11.98 36.77
C GLY A 162 7.76 -10.64 37.51
N SER A 163 8.85 -10.05 38.01
CA SER A 163 8.79 -8.85 38.85
C SER A 163 8.72 -7.53 38.07
N LYS A 164 8.98 -7.55 36.76
CA LYS A 164 8.98 -6.39 35.87
C LYS A 164 8.34 -6.74 34.52
N ILE A 165 7.92 -5.70 33.80
CA ILE A 165 7.55 -5.78 32.38
C ILE A 165 8.39 -4.75 31.63
N ALA A 166 9.01 -5.17 30.53
CA ALA A 166 9.57 -4.27 29.53
C ALA A 166 8.53 -4.00 28.45
N TYR A 167 8.47 -2.77 27.93
CA TYR A 167 7.51 -2.39 26.89
C TYR A 167 8.02 -1.18 26.10
N VAL A 168 7.50 -1.02 24.88
CA VAL A 168 7.79 0.14 24.03
C VAL A 168 6.65 1.15 24.18
N SER A 169 6.97 2.44 24.28
CA SER A 169 5.97 3.51 24.35
C SER A 169 6.36 4.70 23.48
N THR A 170 5.34 5.41 22.96
CA THR A 170 5.51 6.71 22.32
C THR A 170 5.53 7.88 23.32
N GLN A 171 5.33 7.66 24.62
CA GLN A 171 5.44 8.75 25.58
C GLN A 171 6.89 9.18 25.83
N PRO A 172 7.12 10.44 26.23
CA PRO A 172 6.19 11.57 26.15
C PRO A 172 6.23 12.29 24.79
N SER A 173 7.18 11.93 23.91
CA SER A 173 7.59 12.74 22.75
C SER A 173 6.89 12.37 21.45
N GLY A 174 6.28 11.19 21.38
CA GLY A 174 5.69 10.60 20.18
C GLY A 174 6.62 9.61 19.44
N TYR A 175 7.82 9.33 19.95
CA TYR A 175 8.78 8.39 19.36
C TYR A 175 8.93 7.13 20.19
N PHE A 176 9.27 6.02 19.54
CA PHE A 176 9.25 4.67 20.12
C PHE A 176 10.48 4.43 21.00
N ASN A 177 10.26 4.41 22.32
CA ASN A 177 11.29 4.18 23.33
C ASN A 177 10.95 2.98 24.22
N LEU A 178 12.01 2.32 24.71
CA LEU A 178 11.93 1.19 25.61
C LEU A 178 11.88 1.63 27.08
N TYR A 179 10.92 1.07 27.80
CA TYR A 179 10.71 1.26 29.22
C TYR A 179 10.69 -0.07 29.95
N VAL A 180 11.06 -0.05 31.23
CA VAL A 180 10.89 -1.16 32.17
C VAL A 180 10.16 -0.65 33.40
N ARG A 181 9.17 -1.39 33.89
CA ARG A 181 8.43 -1.02 35.10
C ARG A 181 8.19 -2.22 36.00
N GLY A 182 8.21 -2.01 37.31
CA GLY A 182 7.90 -3.06 38.28
C GLY A 182 6.45 -3.50 38.18
N PHE A 183 6.19 -4.79 38.40
CA PHE A 183 4.87 -5.41 38.33
C PHE A 183 4.66 -6.31 39.55
N ASN A 184 3.46 -6.26 40.14
CA ASN A 184 3.06 -7.18 41.19
C ASN A 184 1.53 -7.32 41.21
N ASP A 185 1.05 -8.55 41.27
CA ASP A 185 -0.38 -8.92 41.41
C ASP A 185 -1.30 -8.08 40.49
N GLY A 186 -1.01 -8.08 39.19
CA GLY A 186 -1.83 -7.41 38.18
C GLY A 186 -1.72 -5.88 38.14
N ASN A 187 -0.75 -5.27 38.85
CA ASN A 187 -0.62 -3.82 38.95
C ASN A 187 0.83 -3.34 38.78
N TRP A 188 0.99 -2.13 38.24
CA TRP A 188 2.27 -1.44 38.22
C TRP A 188 2.81 -1.10 39.61
N GLN A 189 4.13 -1.19 39.74
CA GLN A 189 4.90 -0.82 40.93
C GLN A 189 5.94 0.24 40.56
N GLY A 190 5.94 1.36 41.29
CA GLY A 190 6.88 2.46 41.09
C GLY A 190 6.72 3.17 39.74
N ASP A 191 7.72 4.00 39.42
CA ASP A 191 7.80 4.73 38.15
C ASP A 191 8.46 3.90 37.05
N ALA A 192 8.16 4.23 35.79
CA ALA A 192 8.80 3.59 34.65
C ALA A 192 10.27 4.05 34.52
N ILE A 193 11.15 3.10 34.23
CA ILE A 193 12.56 3.32 33.94
C ILE A 193 12.71 3.42 32.41
N ALA A 194 13.10 4.60 31.90
CA ALA A 194 13.38 4.79 30.48
C ALA A 194 14.74 4.18 30.12
N VAL A 195 14.75 3.00 29.50
CA VAL A 195 15.99 2.32 29.08
C VAL A 195 16.59 2.99 27.84
N SER A 196 15.74 3.51 26.96
CA SER A 196 16.14 4.34 25.81
C SER A 196 15.54 5.74 25.87
N SER A 197 16.04 6.61 25.00
CA SER A 197 15.53 7.98 24.82
C SER A 197 15.60 8.39 23.35
N ASP A 198 14.87 9.45 23.01
CA ASP A 198 14.88 10.05 21.69
C ASP A 198 16.31 10.36 21.23
N ASN A 199 16.64 9.95 20.01
CA ASN A 199 17.90 10.29 19.35
C ASN A 199 17.60 10.81 17.95
N ASP A 200 18.18 11.98 17.64
CA ASP A 200 18.04 12.65 16.36
C ASP A 200 19.16 12.19 15.43
N PHE A 201 18.82 11.50 14.35
CA PHE A 201 19.76 11.07 13.32
C PHE A 201 20.35 12.24 12.52
N GLY A 202 19.80 13.45 12.67
CA GLY A 202 20.23 14.69 12.02
C GLY A 202 19.58 14.96 10.66
N ARG A 203 18.96 13.94 10.04
CA ARG A 203 18.22 14.04 8.77
C ARG A 203 17.14 12.95 8.68
N SER A 204 16.18 13.13 7.79
CA SER A 204 15.14 12.12 7.55
C SER A 204 15.71 10.93 6.76
N ARG A 205 15.38 9.70 7.18
CA ARG A 205 15.71 8.45 6.48
C ARG A 205 14.49 7.90 5.75
N LEU A 206 14.71 7.26 4.61
CA LEU A 206 13.67 6.56 3.86
C LEU A 206 12.99 5.51 4.76
N TYR A 207 11.65 5.51 4.82
CA TYR A 207 10.79 4.68 5.69
C TYR A 207 10.84 4.96 7.20
N PHE A 208 11.94 5.44 7.77
CA PHE A 208 12.13 5.53 9.23
C PHE A 208 12.10 6.94 9.80
N GLY A 209 12.19 7.97 8.96
CA GLY A 209 12.17 9.36 9.41
C GLY A 209 13.45 9.80 10.11
N ARG A 210 13.38 10.93 10.82
CA ARG A 210 14.53 11.60 11.44
C ARG A 210 14.94 11.03 12.80
N TRP A 211 13.99 10.47 13.53
CA TRP A 211 14.18 10.03 14.90
C TRP A 211 14.37 8.53 14.95
N ASP A 212 15.22 8.07 15.86
CA ASP A 212 15.44 6.65 16.07
C ASP A 212 14.26 5.98 16.74
N MET A 213 14.17 4.66 16.54
CA MET A 213 13.17 3.78 17.13
C MET A 213 13.85 2.64 17.88
N HIS A 214 13.27 2.24 19.01
CA HIS A 214 13.77 1.17 19.87
C HIS A 214 12.62 0.20 20.16
N LEU A 215 12.69 -1.00 19.60
CA LEU A 215 11.57 -1.93 19.43
C LEU A 215 11.92 -3.34 19.92
N ALA A 216 10.92 -4.21 20.05
CA ALA A 216 11.05 -5.66 20.25
C ALA A 216 12.05 -6.08 21.35
N PRO A 217 11.85 -5.66 22.62
CA PRO A 217 12.67 -6.09 23.74
C PRO A 217 12.57 -7.61 23.97
N ALA A 218 13.68 -8.23 24.37
CA ALA A 218 13.73 -9.61 24.85
C ALA A 218 14.69 -9.75 26.03
N TRP A 219 14.24 -10.32 27.14
CA TRP A 219 15.05 -10.44 28.37
C TRP A 219 16.16 -11.46 28.25
N LEU A 220 17.33 -11.15 28.81
CA LEU A 220 18.29 -12.19 29.19
C LEU A 220 17.82 -12.85 30.49
N PRO A 221 18.13 -14.14 30.73
CA PRO A 221 17.70 -14.87 31.92
C PRO A 221 18.09 -14.25 33.27
N SER A 222 19.11 -13.38 33.30
CA SER A 222 19.50 -12.66 34.52
C SER A 222 18.48 -11.64 34.99
N GLY A 223 17.61 -11.13 34.09
CA GLY A 223 16.70 -10.02 34.38
C GLY A 223 17.39 -8.67 34.55
N GLU A 224 18.68 -8.56 34.22
CA GLU A 224 19.50 -7.34 34.33
C GLU A 224 19.76 -6.67 32.97
N GLU A 225 19.62 -7.42 31.87
CA GLU A 225 19.90 -6.98 30.52
C GLU A 225 18.80 -7.44 29.55
N LEU A 226 18.68 -6.72 28.43
CA LEU A 226 17.72 -6.93 27.36
C LEU A 226 18.44 -6.94 26.01
N LEU A 227 17.92 -7.70 25.05
CA LEU A 227 18.08 -7.39 23.63
C LEU A 227 16.98 -6.42 23.19
N LEU A 228 17.26 -5.54 22.24
CA LEU A 228 16.27 -4.71 21.55
C LEU A 228 16.69 -4.47 20.10
N VAL A 229 15.74 -4.15 19.23
CA VAL A 229 16.00 -3.71 17.85
C VAL A 229 16.03 -2.19 17.80
N SER A 230 17.11 -1.60 17.28
CA SER A 230 17.23 -0.14 17.16
C SER A 230 17.99 0.28 15.91
N ASN A 231 17.43 1.26 15.20
CA ASN A 231 18.09 1.92 14.06
C ASN A 231 18.98 3.09 14.49
N ARG A 232 19.38 3.14 15.76
CA ARG A 232 20.25 4.18 16.28
C ARG A 232 21.53 4.29 15.49
N ASP A 233 21.76 5.48 14.92
CA ASP A 233 22.90 5.82 14.06
C ASP A 233 23.02 4.97 12.79
N ILE A 234 21.94 4.31 12.35
CA ILE A 234 21.88 3.52 11.11
C ILE A 234 20.99 4.22 10.07
N PRO A 235 21.46 4.40 8.81
CA PRO A 235 20.69 5.07 7.76
C PRO A 235 19.56 4.21 7.17
N LEU A 236 19.68 2.88 7.19
CA LEU A 236 18.78 1.94 6.52
C LEU A 236 18.36 0.79 7.44
N GLY A 237 17.10 0.38 7.33
CA GLY A 237 16.50 -0.71 8.13
C GLY A 237 15.93 -0.26 9.48
N SER A 238 15.07 -1.10 10.05
CA SER A 238 14.53 -0.92 11.42
C SER A 238 15.62 -1.07 12.49
N GLY A 239 16.76 -1.64 12.12
CA GLY A 239 18.02 -1.50 12.85
C GLY A 239 18.62 -2.77 13.40
N ASN A 240 19.73 -2.58 14.09
CA ASN A 240 20.56 -3.63 14.68
C ASN A 240 19.89 -4.24 15.91
N VAL A 241 20.31 -5.46 16.27
CA VAL A 241 20.01 -6.00 17.60
C VAL A 241 21.10 -5.53 18.56
N LEU A 242 20.67 -4.81 19.60
CA LEU A 242 21.51 -4.26 20.65
C LEU A 242 21.27 -5.00 21.96
N ARG A 243 22.33 -5.33 22.68
CA ARG A 243 22.29 -5.76 24.08
C ARG A 243 22.46 -4.55 24.98
N VAL A 244 21.53 -4.35 25.93
CA VAL A 244 21.51 -3.18 26.82
C VAL A 244 21.25 -3.57 28.27
N PRO A 245 21.83 -2.87 29.25
CA PRO A 245 21.43 -3.00 30.65
C PRO A 245 20.03 -2.41 30.86
N ALA A 246 19.20 -3.08 31.66
CA ALA A 246 17.82 -2.69 31.99
C ALA A 246 17.76 -1.59 33.08
N ILE A 247 18.50 -0.51 32.86
CA ILE A 247 18.62 0.65 33.75
C ILE A 247 18.25 1.93 33.00
N GLU A 248 18.10 3.04 33.74
CA GLU A 248 17.84 4.35 33.13
C GLU A 248 18.94 4.71 32.13
N ASN A 249 18.53 5.07 30.91
CA ASN A 249 19.39 5.37 29.77
C ASN A 249 20.42 4.26 29.46
N GLY A 250 20.07 3.00 29.74
CA GLY A 250 20.92 1.83 29.47
C GLY A 250 21.39 1.73 28.02
N ILE A 251 20.64 2.28 27.07
CA ILE A 251 21.03 2.33 25.65
C ILE A 251 22.37 3.03 25.41
N ALA A 252 22.81 3.93 26.29
CA ALA A 252 24.13 4.57 26.19
C ALA A 252 25.30 3.59 26.41
N GLN A 253 25.02 2.40 26.97
CA GLN A 253 25.96 1.31 27.19
C GLN A 253 25.72 0.13 26.24
N ALA A 254 24.93 0.35 25.18
CA ALA A 254 24.53 -0.69 24.25
C ALA A 254 25.73 -1.34 23.54
N GLN A 255 25.65 -2.65 23.35
CA GLN A 255 26.55 -3.42 22.48
C GLN A 255 25.77 -3.94 21.28
N THR A 256 26.25 -3.67 20.07
CA THR A 256 25.68 -4.29 18.87
C THR A 256 26.05 -5.76 18.84
N VAL A 257 25.04 -6.64 18.87
CA VAL A 257 25.24 -8.10 18.78
C VAL A 257 24.90 -8.64 17.38
N LEU A 258 24.06 -7.93 16.62
CA LEU A 258 23.76 -8.21 15.22
C LEU A 258 23.64 -6.91 14.44
N SER A 259 24.32 -6.82 13.30
CA SER A 259 24.00 -5.81 12.29
C SER A 259 22.87 -6.31 11.39
N GLU A 260 21.81 -5.53 11.26
CA GLU A 260 20.59 -5.95 10.56
C GLU A 260 19.93 -4.78 9.83
N GLN A 261 19.34 -5.07 8.67
CA GLN A 261 18.71 -4.09 7.79
C GLN A 261 17.34 -4.60 7.30
N SER A 262 16.53 -5.13 8.22
CA SER A 262 15.18 -5.60 7.94
C SER A 262 14.13 -4.47 8.07
N LEU A 263 12.88 -4.75 7.68
CA LEU A 263 11.73 -3.89 7.92
C LEU A 263 10.90 -4.41 9.10
N TYR A 264 11.32 -4.11 10.33
CA TYR A 264 10.61 -4.41 11.58
C TYR A 264 10.47 -5.91 11.92
N ARG A 265 10.96 -6.82 11.05
CA ARG A 265 10.72 -8.27 11.18
C ARG A 265 11.67 -8.99 12.12
N THR A 266 12.82 -8.39 12.46
CA THR A 266 13.91 -9.08 13.18
C THR A 266 13.45 -9.79 14.45
N ARG A 267 12.70 -9.09 15.32
CA ARG A 267 12.02 -9.61 16.53
C ARG A 267 12.78 -10.76 17.22
N PRO A 268 13.88 -10.47 17.94
CA PRO A 268 14.68 -11.50 18.58
C PRO A 268 13.96 -12.15 19.76
N ASP A 269 14.26 -13.43 20.02
CA ASP A 269 13.85 -14.13 21.24
C ASP A 269 15.00 -14.97 21.81
N VAL A 270 15.19 -14.91 23.13
CA VAL A 270 16.40 -15.41 23.83
C VAL A 270 16.16 -16.83 24.33
N SER A 271 17.13 -17.73 24.09
CA SER A 271 17.05 -19.10 24.60
C SER A 271 17.13 -19.15 26.13
N ILE A 272 16.53 -20.17 26.75
CA ILE A 272 16.49 -20.32 28.22
C ILE A 272 17.88 -20.30 28.90
N ASP A 273 18.93 -20.72 28.19
CA ASP A 273 20.32 -20.68 28.69
C ASP A 273 20.98 -19.29 28.57
N GLY A 274 20.32 -18.34 27.92
CA GLY A 274 20.76 -16.96 27.69
C GLY A 274 21.92 -16.81 26.70
N LYS A 275 22.34 -17.89 26.04
CA LYS A 275 23.55 -17.89 25.20
C LYS A 275 23.27 -17.59 23.74
N ARG A 276 22.04 -17.81 23.29
CA ARG A 276 21.65 -17.63 21.89
C ARG A 276 20.32 -16.90 21.80
N PHE A 277 20.05 -16.33 20.63
CA PHE A 277 18.73 -15.83 20.29
C PHE A 277 18.35 -16.24 18.87
N VAL A 278 17.06 -16.47 18.68
CA VAL A 278 16.45 -16.69 17.37
C VAL A 278 15.91 -15.36 16.86
N TYR A 279 15.89 -15.16 15.55
CA TYR A 279 15.35 -13.96 14.91
C TYR A 279 14.95 -14.25 13.46
N ALA A 280 14.12 -13.41 12.86
CA ALA A 280 13.78 -13.48 11.44
C ALA A 280 14.64 -12.51 10.63
N SER A 281 15.10 -12.91 9.45
CA SER A 281 15.95 -12.07 8.61
C SER A 281 15.85 -12.40 7.14
N THR A 282 16.20 -11.42 6.30
CA THR A 282 16.37 -11.57 4.85
C THR A 282 17.83 -11.39 4.43
N ALA A 283 18.77 -11.40 5.37
CA ALA A 283 20.19 -11.13 5.10
C ALA A 283 20.90 -12.23 4.30
N GLY A 284 20.26 -13.38 4.07
CA GLY A 284 20.77 -14.38 3.14
C GLY A 284 20.85 -13.82 1.72
N SER A 285 21.99 -13.98 1.07
CA SER A 285 22.36 -13.36 -0.22
C SER A 285 21.45 -13.71 -1.43
N ALA A 286 20.39 -14.51 -1.23
CA ALA A 286 19.40 -14.86 -2.24
C ALA A 286 17.95 -14.87 -1.69
N ASP A 287 17.71 -14.42 -0.45
CA ASP A 287 16.40 -14.56 0.18
C ASP A 287 15.46 -13.42 -0.20
N GLN A 288 14.43 -13.74 -0.99
CA GLN A 288 13.30 -12.85 -1.23
C GLN A 288 12.43 -12.70 0.03
N TYR A 289 12.46 -13.70 0.92
CA TYR A 289 11.54 -13.84 2.05
C TYR A 289 12.26 -14.06 3.39
N ASN A 290 11.57 -13.75 4.49
CA ASN A 290 12.12 -13.88 5.84
C ASN A 290 12.37 -15.35 6.20
N ASN A 291 13.57 -15.64 6.70
CA ASN A 291 13.97 -16.94 7.22
C ASN A 291 14.40 -16.83 8.69
N LEU A 292 14.38 -17.95 9.41
CA LEU A 292 14.79 -18.00 10.81
C LEU A 292 16.30 -18.22 10.92
N TYR A 293 16.92 -17.45 11.79
CA TYR A 293 18.35 -17.52 12.11
C TYR A 293 18.53 -17.64 13.61
N VAL A 294 19.67 -18.21 14.02
CA VAL A 294 20.11 -18.24 15.41
C VAL A 294 21.55 -17.74 15.51
N GLN A 295 21.86 -17.00 16.57
CA GLN A 295 23.24 -16.58 16.85
C GLN A 295 23.50 -16.36 18.36
N PRO A 296 24.76 -16.19 18.78
CA PRO A 296 25.09 -15.90 20.18
C PRO A 296 24.62 -14.51 20.66
N THR A 297 24.18 -14.42 21.93
CA THR A 297 23.78 -13.14 22.59
C THR A 297 24.94 -12.19 22.91
N VAL A 298 26.17 -12.60 22.57
CA VAL A 298 27.40 -11.79 22.69
C VAL A 298 27.93 -11.36 21.31
N GLY A 299 27.19 -11.62 20.24
CA GLY A 299 27.61 -11.47 18.86
C GLY A 299 28.36 -12.68 18.32
N GLY A 300 28.48 -12.77 17.00
CA GLY A 300 29.12 -13.88 16.29
C GLY A 300 28.50 -14.09 14.91
N GLU A 301 28.87 -15.19 14.26
CA GLU A 301 28.31 -15.55 12.96
C GLU A 301 26.87 -16.09 13.10
N PRO A 302 25.90 -15.57 12.34
CA PRO A 302 24.57 -16.15 12.24
C PRO A 302 24.56 -17.55 11.63
N TYR A 303 23.72 -18.43 12.17
CA TYR A 303 23.39 -19.71 11.58
C TYR A 303 21.95 -19.70 11.05
N LYS A 304 21.77 -19.96 9.75
CA LYS A 304 20.45 -20.03 9.10
C LYS A 304 19.78 -21.36 9.42
N LEU A 305 18.59 -21.32 10.02
CA LEU A 305 17.81 -22.50 10.43
C LEU A 305 16.83 -22.98 9.35
N THR A 306 16.32 -22.07 8.51
CA THR A 306 15.29 -22.37 7.50
C THR A 306 15.65 -21.82 6.13
N PHE A 307 15.07 -22.37 5.06
CA PHE A 307 15.38 -22.03 3.66
C PHE A 307 14.10 -21.96 2.81
N PHE A 308 13.15 -21.13 3.24
CA PHE A 308 11.82 -21.03 2.64
C PHE A 308 11.76 -20.06 1.46
N GLU A 309 10.81 -20.31 0.57
CA GLU A 309 10.36 -19.42 -0.52
C GLU A 309 9.11 -18.62 -0.12
N ASN A 310 8.93 -18.41 1.19
CA ASN A 310 7.87 -17.66 1.82
C ASN A 310 8.39 -17.11 3.16
N ASP A 311 7.61 -16.26 3.83
CA ASP A 311 8.05 -15.60 5.05
C ASP A 311 7.78 -16.45 6.30
N ALA A 312 8.82 -16.59 7.12
CA ALA A 312 8.75 -17.05 8.50
C ALA A 312 9.07 -15.90 9.45
N PHE A 313 8.20 -15.66 10.44
CA PHE A 313 8.32 -14.55 11.36
C PHE A 313 7.73 -14.85 12.74
N HIS A 314 8.05 -13.99 13.71
CA HIS A 314 7.67 -14.11 15.13
C HIS A 314 8.13 -15.43 15.78
N PRO A 315 9.43 -15.76 15.72
CA PRO A 315 9.94 -16.95 16.40
C PRO A 315 9.90 -16.78 17.93
N ARG A 316 9.59 -17.88 18.62
CA ARG A 316 9.62 -18.03 20.08
C ARG A 316 10.18 -19.38 20.49
N TRP A 317 11.15 -19.39 21.42
CA TRP A 317 11.64 -20.60 22.06
C TRP A 317 10.57 -21.25 22.91
N SER A 318 10.46 -22.58 22.81
CA SER A 318 9.74 -23.36 23.81
C SER A 318 10.42 -23.23 25.18
N PRO A 319 9.68 -23.42 26.29
CA PRO A 319 10.25 -23.34 27.64
C PRO A 319 11.41 -24.34 27.89
N ASP A 320 11.45 -25.45 27.15
CA ASP A 320 12.56 -26.44 27.21
C ASP A 320 13.74 -26.12 26.27
N GLY A 321 13.57 -25.15 25.35
CA GLY A 321 14.58 -24.77 24.36
C GLY A 321 14.82 -25.77 23.22
N GLU A 322 13.97 -26.79 23.06
CA GLU A 322 14.13 -27.81 22.01
C GLU A 322 13.37 -27.49 20.72
N THR A 323 12.34 -26.63 20.80
CA THR A 323 11.45 -26.29 19.69
C THR A 323 11.29 -24.78 19.55
N LEU A 324 11.03 -24.32 18.32
CA LEU A 324 10.60 -22.96 18.04
C LEU A 324 9.15 -22.96 17.59
N ALA A 325 8.31 -22.12 18.20
CA ALA A 325 7.03 -21.72 17.59
C ALA A 325 7.28 -20.50 16.70
N PHE A 326 6.65 -20.46 15.54
CA PHE A 326 6.72 -19.31 14.64
C PHE A 326 5.49 -19.26 13.74
N ILE A 327 5.33 -18.14 13.02
CA ILE A 327 4.30 -17.99 12.01
C ILE A 327 4.92 -18.12 10.62
N SER A 328 4.33 -18.97 9.79
CA SER A 328 4.64 -19.08 8.36
C SER A 328 3.44 -18.61 7.54
N ASN A 329 3.68 -17.96 6.41
CA ASN A 329 2.63 -17.66 5.42
C ASN A 329 2.69 -18.59 4.20
N ALA A 330 3.34 -19.76 4.29
CA ALA A 330 3.51 -20.71 3.17
C ALA A 330 2.20 -21.12 2.48
N GLY A 331 1.11 -21.27 3.25
CA GLY A 331 -0.23 -21.59 2.74
C GLY A 331 -1.04 -20.37 2.30
N GLY A 332 -0.40 -19.20 2.18
CA GLY A 332 -1.00 -17.93 1.84
C GLY A 332 -1.47 -17.10 3.03
N LEU A 333 -2.08 -17.75 4.02
CA LEU A 333 -2.46 -17.16 5.30
C LEU A 333 -1.40 -17.46 6.39
N PRO A 334 -1.27 -16.62 7.43
CA PRO A 334 -0.49 -16.93 8.63
C PRO A 334 -0.91 -18.26 9.26
N GLN A 335 0.06 -19.12 9.53
CA GLN A 335 -0.12 -20.45 10.13
C GLN A 335 0.89 -20.66 11.25
N LEU A 336 0.43 -21.23 12.37
CA LEU A 336 1.29 -21.62 13.47
C LEU A 336 2.11 -22.86 13.07
N MET A 337 3.43 -22.74 13.21
CA MET A 337 4.40 -23.78 12.86
C MET A 337 5.32 -24.05 14.05
N LEU A 338 5.71 -25.33 14.20
CA LEU A 338 6.79 -25.73 15.10
C LEU A 338 8.01 -26.18 14.31
N LEU A 339 9.20 -25.78 14.75
CA LEU A 339 10.50 -26.24 14.25
C LEU A 339 11.31 -26.90 15.36
N GLU A 340 11.61 -28.19 15.22
CA GLU A 340 12.56 -28.90 16.08
C GLU A 340 13.97 -28.38 15.82
N VAL A 341 14.57 -27.74 16.83
CA VAL A 341 15.85 -27.01 16.69
C VAL A 341 16.99 -27.97 16.36
N TYR A 342 16.94 -29.18 16.90
CA TYR A 342 17.90 -30.25 16.64
C TYR A 342 17.26 -31.33 15.77
N GLY A 343 17.42 -31.22 14.45
CA GLY A 343 16.88 -32.19 13.50
C GLY A 343 16.07 -31.55 12.38
N GLY A 344 15.50 -30.37 12.62
CA GLY A 344 14.86 -29.55 11.59
C GLY A 344 13.45 -29.98 11.19
N LYS A 345 12.78 -30.80 12.01
CA LYS A 345 11.40 -31.23 11.72
C LYS A 345 10.45 -30.03 11.80
N LEU A 346 9.72 -29.80 10.72
CA LEU A 346 8.63 -28.82 10.65
C LEU A 346 7.29 -29.49 10.91
N THR A 347 6.50 -28.94 11.82
CA THR A 347 5.16 -29.44 12.16
C THR A 347 4.13 -28.31 12.07
N PRO A 348 3.21 -28.32 11.09
CA PRO A 348 2.11 -27.36 11.06
C PRO A 348 1.08 -27.66 12.15
N ILE A 349 0.62 -26.61 12.84
CA ILE A 349 -0.44 -26.69 13.85
C ILE A 349 -1.72 -26.13 13.24
N ALA A 350 -2.52 -27.01 12.64
CA ALA A 350 -3.81 -26.63 12.07
C ALA A 350 -4.84 -26.37 13.18
N ILE A 351 -5.60 -25.29 13.05
CA ILE A 351 -6.73 -25.01 13.95
C ILE A 351 -7.88 -25.97 13.60
N SER A 352 -8.03 -27.03 14.40
CA SER A 352 -9.01 -28.09 14.15
C SER A 352 -10.42 -27.74 14.67
N GLN A 353 -10.50 -26.86 15.67
CA GLN A 353 -11.76 -26.41 16.27
C GLN A 353 -11.59 -25.05 16.94
N LEU A 354 -12.56 -24.14 16.72
CA LEU A 354 -12.71 -22.89 17.48
C LEU A 354 -13.76 -23.03 18.59
N ARG A 355 -13.33 -22.93 19.86
CA ARG A 355 -14.18 -22.86 21.05
C ARG A 355 -14.22 -21.44 21.59
N PHE A 356 -15.30 -20.73 21.28
CA PHE A 356 -15.52 -19.37 21.76
C PHE A 356 -15.91 -19.38 23.24
N ALA A 357 -15.47 -18.35 23.97
CA ALA A 357 -15.88 -18.10 25.35
C ALA A 357 -17.27 -17.45 25.43
N ARG A 358 -17.77 -16.98 24.29
CA ARG A 358 -19.06 -16.30 24.10
C ARG A 358 -20.01 -17.08 23.18
N PRO A 359 -21.34 -16.88 23.31
CA PRO A 359 -22.32 -17.43 22.39
C PRO A 359 -22.07 -17.01 20.94
N THR A 360 -22.20 -17.95 20.01
CA THR A 360 -21.99 -17.73 18.57
C THR A 360 -23.05 -18.43 17.74
N GLY A 361 -23.29 -17.91 16.54
CA GLY A 361 -24.09 -18.53 15.49
C GLY A 361 -23.33 -18.61 14.17
N VAL A 362 -23.93 -19.25 13.17
CA VAL A 362 -23.31 -19.43 11.86
C VAL A 362 -24.11 -18.69 10.79
N VAL A 363 -23.42 -17.98 9.91
CA VAL A 363 -24.00 -17.36 8.70
C VAL A 363 -23.41 -18.04 7.48
N ARG A 364 -24.25 -18.65 6.66
CA ARG A 364 -23.89 -19.21 5.35
C ARG A 364 -24.38 -18.29 4.26
N VAL A 365 -23.51 -17.93 3.34
CA VAL A 365 -23.82 -16.98 2.28
C VAL A 365 -23.57 -17.62 0.93
N ARG A 366 -24.49 -17.35 -0.01
CA ARG A 366 -24.32 -17.56 -1.45
C ARG A 366 -24.64 -16.26 -2.17
N VAL A 367 -23.75 -15.83 -3.05
CA VAL A 367 -23.90 -14.63 -3.87
C VAL A 367 -23.95 -15.04 -5.33
N ARG A 368 -24.94 -14.54 -6.07
CA ARG A 368 -25.15 -14.82 -7.50
C ARG A 368 -25.53 -13.53 -8.23
N GLU A 369 -25.40 -13.55 -9.54
CA GLU A 369 -25.99 -12.50 -10.39
C GLU A 369 -27.51 -12.69 -10.41
N ALA A 370 -28.26 -11.59 -10.46
CA ALA A 370 -29.71 -11.62 -10.54
C ALA A 370 -30.16 -12.40 -11.80
N GLY A 371 -30.98 -13.43 -11.60
CA GLY A 371 -31.42 -14.34 -12.68
C GLY A 371 -30.43 -15.46 -13.04
N ALA A 372 -29.19 -15.43 -12.54
CA ALA A 372 -28.25 -16.53 -12.68
C ALA A 372 -28.42 -17.58 -11.57
N ALA A 373 -27.96 -18.81 -11.84
CA ALA A 373 -27.97 -19.91 -10.87
C ALA A 373 -26.63 -20.05 -10.13
N ASP A 374 -25.52 -19.81 -10.82
CA ASP A 374 -24.17 -20.03 -10.29
C ASP A 374 -23.76 -18.93 -9.33
N ALA A 375 -22.93 -19.31 -8.35
CA ALA A 375 -22.35 -18.35 -7.43
C ALA A 375 -21.26 -17.55 -8.14
N ILE A 376 -21.12 -16.27 -7.78
CA ILE A 376 -20.16 -15.36 -8.41
C ILE A 376 -19.15 -14.85 -7.38
N PRO A 377 -17.85 -14.75 -7.73
CA PRO A 377 -16.86 -14.13 -6.86
C PRO A 377 -17.24 -12.69 -6.48
N ASN A 378 -16.91 -12.28 -5.26
CA ASN A 378 -17.25 -10.95 -4.75
C ASN A 378 -16.36 -10.55 -3.57
N ARG A 379 -16.31 -9.26 -3.29
CA ARG A 379 -15.75 -8.67 -2.07
C ARG A 379 -16.85 -8.50 -1.02
N VAL A 380 -16.53 -8.78 0.24
CA VAL A 380 -17.46 -8.65 1.36
C VAL A 380 -16.86 -7.78 2.46
N HIS A 381 -17.66 -6.83 2.95
CA HIS A 381 -17.42 -6.10 4.19
C HIS A 381 -18.33 -6.69 5.27
N VAL A 382 -17.81 -6.89 6.49
CA VAL A 382 -18.58 -7.45 7.62
C VAL A 382 -18.35 -6.63 8.87
N VAL A 383 -19.44 -6.26 9.55
CA VAL A 383 -19.42 -5.73 10.92
C VAL A 383 -20.35 -6.60 11.76
N ALA A 384 -19.79 -7.34 12.71
CA ALA A 384 -20.54 -8.18 13.63
C ALA A 384 -21.12 -7.38 14.81
N SER A 385 -21.89 -8.04 15.68
CA SER A 385 -22.59 -7.41 16.80
C SER A 385 -21.67 -6.82 17.88
N ASP A 386 -20.41 -7.24 17.91
CA ASP A 386 -19.35 -6.69 18.77
C ASP A 386 -18.55 -5.55 18.11
N GLY A 387 -18.97 -5.10 16.92
CA GLY A 387 -18.31 -4.04 16.15
C GLY A 387 -17.07 -4.49 15.38
N LYS A 388 -16.71 -5.78 15.42
CA LYS A 388 -15.49 -6.30 14.78
C LYS A 388 -15.74 -6.88 13.40
N PHE A 389 -14.65 -6.97 12.64
CA PHE A 389 -14.60 -7.66 11.36
C PHE A 389 -14.27 -9.14 11.53
N TYR A 390 -14.92 -9.98 10.73
CA TYR A 390 -14.69 -11.42 10.67
C TYR A 390 -14.61 -11.87 9.21
N ALA A 391 -13.64 -12.72 8.90
CA ALA A 391 -13.48 -13.38 7.61
C ALA A 391 -13.44 -14.91 7.78
N PRO A 392 -13.73 -15.68 6.71
CA PRO A 392 -13.45 -17.11 6.68
C PRO A 392 -11.97 -17.43 7.00
N GLN A 393 -11.71 -18.61 7.57
CA GLN A 393 -10.34 -19.03 7.95
C GLN A 393 -9.45 -19.37 6.73
N ASP A 394 -10.03 -19.39 5.55
CA ASP A 394 -9.40 -19.65 4.25
C ASP A 394 -9.43 -18.43 3.32
N ALA A 395 -9.86 -17.26 3.82
CA ALA A 395 -9.90 -16.02 3.05
C ALA A 395 -8.94 -14.97 3.61
N TYR A 396 -8.41 -14.13 2.72
CA TYR A 396 -7.50 -13.04 3.08
C TYR A 396 -8.30 -11.94 3.74
N ALA A 397 -8.12 -11.79 5.05
CA ALA A 397 -8.62 -10.64 5.77
C ALA A 397 -7.71 -9.43 5.54
N ARG A 398 -8.24 -8.41 4.88
CA ARG A 398 -7.50 -7.22 4.47
C ARG A 398 -8.26 -5.94 4.83
N SER A 399 -7.55 -4.84 4.78
CA SER A 399 -8.07 -3.48 4.93
C SER A 399 -7.61 -2.67 3.72
N GLY A 400 -8.55 -1.96 3.08
CA GLY A 400 -8.23 -1.00 2.03
C GLY A 400 -7.37 0.16 2.53
N HIS A 401 -6.88 1.00 1.62
CA HIS A 401 -6.11 2.21 1.94
C HIS A 401 -6.88 3.13 2.91
N VAL A 402 -8.17 3.28 2.69
CA VAL A 402 -9.10 4.11 3.49
C VAL A 402 -9.58 3.43 4.78
N GLY A 403 -9.12 2.20 5.07
CA GLY A 403 -9.39 1.47 6.32
C GLY A 403 -10.58 0.50 6.29
N ASP A 404 -11.26 0.35 5.16
CA ASP A 404 -12.41 -0.56 5.06
C ASP A 404 -11.95 -2.03 5.09
N ASN A 405 -12.41 -2.80 6.08
CA ASN A 405 -12.06 -4.21 6.23
C ASN A 405 -12.88 -5.10 5.29
N VAL A 406 -12.19 -6.01 4.59
CA VAL A 406 -12.75 -6.83 3.50
C VAL A 406 -12.12 -8.21 3.44
N PHE A 407 -12.84 -9.13 2.78
CA PHE A 407 -12.25 -10.34 2.19
C PHE A 407 -12.86 -10.61 0.81
N HIS A 408 -12.09 -11.24 -0.06
CA HIS A 408 -12.55 -11.77 -1.36
C HIS A 408 -12.93 -13.24 -1.23
N ASN A 409 -13.91 -13.69 -2.01
CA ASN A 409 -14.37 -15.08 -2.01
C ASN A 409 -14.89 -15.51 -3.38
N ALA A 410 -15.06 -16.82 -3.58
CA ALA A 410 -15.53 -17.42 -4.82
C ALA A 410 -17.06 -17.37 -5.03
N GLY A 411 -17.83 -16.84 -4.07
CA GLY A 411 -19.30 -16.69 -4.15
C GLY A 411 -20.07 -17.43 -3.07
N GLU A 412 -19.47 -18.41 -2.41
CA GLU A 412 -20.05 -19.11 -1.26
C GLU A 412 -19.05 -19.14 -0.10
N PHE A 413 -19.52 -18.81 1.11
CA PHE A 413 -18.67 -18.83 2.30
C PHE A 413 -19.49 -19.00 3.59
N THR A 414 -18.79 -19.31 4.68
CA THR A 414 -19.38 -19.47 6.01
C THR A 414 -18.63 -18.62 7.04
N LEU A 415 -19.38 -17.91 7.88
CA LEU A 415 -18.86 -17.15 9.01
C LEU A 415 -19.44 -17.71 10.31
N LYS A 416 -18.61 -17.75 11.36
CA LYS A 416 -19.06 -17.96 12.73
C LYS A 416 -18.92 -16.63 13.47
N LEU A 417 -20.04 -16.08 13.92
CA LEU A 417 -20.14 -14.71 14.44
C LEU A 417 -20.70 -14.71 15.87
N PRO A 418 -20.37 -13.70 16.69
CA PRO A 418 -21.06 -13.45 17.96
C PRO A 418 -22.57 -13.28 17.76
N VAL A 419 -23.35 -13.67 18.77
CA VAL A 419 -24.82 -13.48 18.77
C VAL A 419 -25.17 -11.98 18.69
N GLY A 420 -26.18 -11.64 17.90
CA GLY A 420 -26.64 -10.26 17.68
C GLY A 420 -26.73 -9.88 16.20
N GLU A 421 -27.01 -8.60 15.93
CA GLU A 421 -27.10 -8.09 14.55
C GLU A 421 -25.71 -7.99 13.91
N ALA A 422 -25.55 -8.54 12.72
CA ALA A 422 -24.39 -8.34 11.86
C ALA A 422 -24.82 -7.68 10.54
N SER A 423 -23.98 -6.79 10.01
CA SER A 423 -24.17 -6.12 8.72
C SER A 423 -23.12 -6.62 7.72
N LEU A 424 -23.58 -7.07 6.55
CA LEU A 424 -22.72 -7.57 5.47
C LEU A 424 -22.99 -6.76 4.20
N SER A 425 -21.94 -6.22 3.59
CA SER A 425 -22.01 -5.53 2.28
C SER A 425 -21.27 -6.32 1.22
N PHE A 426 -21.94 -6.57 0.09
CA PHE A 426 -21.46 -7.36 -1.04
C PHE A 426 -21.17 -6.45 -2.22
N VAL A 427 -19.96 -6.55 -2.78
CA VAL A 427 -19.48 -5.71 -3.88
C VAL A 427 -18.85 -6.60 -4.94
N ARG A 428 -19.11 -6.31 -6.22
CA ARG A 428 -18.45 -6.94 -7.36
C ARG A 428 -18.14 -5.86 -8.40
N GLY A 429 -16.91 -5.33 -8.33
CA GLY A 429 -16.45 -4.32 -9.27
C GLY A 429 -17.33 -3.08 -9.38
N PHE A 430 -17.32 -2.48 -10.57
CA PHE A 430 -18.03 -1.23 -10.88
C PHE A 430 -19.33 -1.46 -11.66
N GLU A 431 -19.52 -2.68 -12.19
CA GLU A 431 -20.61 -3.03 -13.09
C GLU A 431 -21.81 -3.68 -12.36
N PHE A 432 -21.78 -3.78 -11.04
CA PHE A 432 -22.87 -4.33 -10.22
C PHE A 432 -23.27 -3.39 -9.09
N GLU A 433 -24.57 -3.24 -8.84
CA GLU A 433 -25.04 -2.49 -7.66
C GLU A 433 -24.67 -3.23 -6.37
N PRO A 434 -23.94 -2.56 -5.44
CA PRO A 434 -23.65 -3.12 -4.13
C PRO A 434 -24.92 -3.39 -3.33
N GLN A 435 -24.90 -4.43 -2.49
CA GLN A 435 -26.00 -4.73 -1.58
C GLN A 435 -25.53 -4.88 -0.14
N THR A 436 -26.25 -4.27 0.79
CA THR A 436 -26.02 -4.42 2.24
C THR A 436 -27.21 -5.10 2.89
N LEU A 437 -26.95 -6.20 3.59
CA LEU A 437 -27.95 -6.97 4.33
C LEU A 437 -27.59 -7.02 5.81
N LYS A 438 -28.63 -6.98 6.65
CA LYS A 438 -28.53 -7.21 8.09
C LYS A 438 -29.05 -8.60 8.42
N VAL A 439 -28.34 -9.32 9.29
CA VAL A 439 -28.73 -10.63 9.77
C VAL A 439 -28.65 -10.67 11.29
N ASN A 440 -29.69 -11.20 11.94
CA ASN A 440 -29.66 -11.44 13.38
C ASN A 440 -29.08 -12.84 13.64
N VAL A 441 -27.89 -12.90 14.22
CA VAL A 441 -27.18 -14.14 14.56
C VAL A 441 -27.73 -14.68 15.87
N VAL A 442 -28.18 -15.93 15.86
CA VAL A 442 -28.75 -16.63 17.02
C VAL A 442 -27.85 -17.78 17.44
N GLU A 443 -27.73 -18.02 18.75
CA GLU A 443 -26.85 -19.02 19.32
C GLU A 443 -27.13 -20.43 18.77
N GLY A 444 -26.09 -21.08 18.23
CA GLY A 444 -26.17 -22.44 17.72
C GLY A 444 -26.98 -22.62 16.41
N GLU A 445 -27.60 -21.56 15.89
CA GLU A 445 -28.37 -21.59 14.65
C GLU A 445 -27.51 -21.31 13.41
N VAL A 446 -28.05 -21.68 12.24
CA VAL A 446 -27.45 -21.39 10.93
C VAL A 446 -28.38 -20.48 10.14
N ALA A 447 -28.04 -19.19 10.07
CA ALA A 447 -28.66 -18.25 9.15
C ALA A 447 -28.15 -18.47 7.72
N ARG A 448 -29.03 -18.34 6.73
CA ARG A 448 -28.67 -18.46 5.30
C ARG A 448 -29.03 -17.17 4.58
N LEU A 449 -28.08 -16.62 3.84
CA LEU A 449 -28.26 -15.47 2.97
C LEU A 449 -28.06 -15.89 1.51
N ASP A 450 -29.05 -15.64 0.67
CA ASP A 450 -28.98 -15.77 -0.78
C ASP A 450 -29.05 -14.37 -1.37
N VAL A 451 -27.93 -13.90 -1.90
CA VAL A 451 -27.73 -12.52 -2.39
C VAL A 451 -27.73 -12.54 -3.91
N ALA A 452 -28.57 -11.71 -4.52
CA ALA A 452 -28.65 -11.57 -5.97
C ALA A 452 -28.22 -10.17 -6.38
N LEU A 453 -26.98 -10.00 -6.87
CA LEU A 453 -26.46 -8.71 -7.32
C LEU A 453 -27.00 -8.35 -8.70
N GLU A 454 -27.44 -7.10 -8.87
CA GLU A 454 -27.98 -6.58 -10.12
C GLU A 454 -26.86 -5.95 -10.94
N ARG A 455 -26.74 -6.35 -12.21
CA ARG A 455 -25.77 -5.78 -13.15
C ARG A 455 -26.24 -4.42 -13.66
N LEU A 456 -25.37 -3.42 -13.58
CA LEU A 456 -25.58 -2.04 -14.06
C LEU A 456 -25.24 -1.88 -15.53
N ASP A 457 -24.13 -2.45 -15.97
CA ASP A 457 -23.68 -2.44 -17.35
C ASP A 457 -22.85 -3.69 -17.66
N ASP A 458 -22.55 -3.93 -18.93
CA ASP A 458 -21.67 -5.01 -19.39
C ASP A 458 -20.66 -4.42 -20.37
N MET A 459 -19.50 -4.02 -19.86
CA MET A 459 -18.49 -3.33 -20.65
C MET A 459 -17.78 -4.29 -21.60
N ALA A 460 -17.53 -5.53 -21.17
CA ALA A 460 -16.93 -6.57 -21.99
C ALA A 460 -17.81 -6.89 -23.23
N ALA A 461 -19.13 -6.98 -23.07
CA ALA A 461 -20.06 -7.16 -24.19
C ALA A 461 -20.06 -6.00 -25.20
N LYS A 462 -19.63 -4.81 -24.76
CA LYS A 462 -19.43 -3.63 -25.63
C LYS A 462 -18.01 -3.54 -26.22
N GLY A 463 -17.12 -4.47 -25.88
CA GLY A 463 -15.73 -4.50 -26.37
C GLY A 463 -14.74 -3.70 -25.52
N TRP A 464 -15.10 -3.34 -24.29
CA TRP A 464 -14.23 -2.69 -23.31
C TRP A 464 -13.76 -3.70 -22.28
N TYR A 465 -12.44 -3.79 -22.07
CA TYR A 465 -11.85 -4.71 -21.10
C TYR A 465 -10.97 -3.94 -20.12
N SER A 466 -11.15 -4.26 -18.84
CA SER A 466 -10.57 -3.55 -17.71
C SER A 466 -9.30 -4.22 -17.18
N ALA A 467 -8.33 -3.40 -16.80
CA ALA A 467 -7.17 -3.85 -16.05
C ALA A 467 -6.64 -2.75 -15.14
N SER A 468 -6.01 -3.12 -14.04
CA SER A 468 -5.11 -2.23 -13.29
C SER A 468 -3.69 -2.40 -13.84
N THR A 469 -3.03 -1.31 -14.23
CA THR A 469 -1.63 -1.33 -14.70
C THR A 469 -0.60 -1.58 -13.59
N HIS A 470 -1.05 -1.68 -12.34
CA HIS A 470 -0.18 -1.78 -11.18
C HIS A 470 -0.75 -2.78 -10.19
N VAL A 471 -0.07 -3.90 -9.98
CA VAL A 471 -0.45 -4.89 -8.97
C VAL A 471 0.81 -5.60 -8.50
N HIS A 472 0.89 -5.90 -7.21
CA HIS A 472 1.91 -6.77 -6.64
C HIS A 472 1.27 -7.94 -5.91
N ALA A 473 1.73 -9.16 -6.22
CA ALA A 473 1.37 -10.34 -5.46
C ALA A 473 2.05 -10.28 -4.07
N ASN A 474 3.39 -10.20 -4.03
CA ASN A 474 4.18 -10.30 -2.82
C ASN A 474 5.10 -9.12 -2.56
N TYR A 475 5.16 -8.72 -1.28
CA TYR A 475 5.94 -7.58 -0.82
C TYR A 475 6.55 -7.78 0.58
N GLY A 476 6.79 -9.04 0.95
CA GLY A 476 7.24 -9.46 2.29
C GLY A 476 6.18 -9.30 3.39
N GLY A 477 4.90 -9.36 3.00
CA GLY A 477 3.72 -9.16 3.85
C GLY A 477 3.41 -10.28 4.83
N ASN A 478 2.32 -10.13 5.59
CA ASN A 478 1.85 -11.15 6.54
C ASN A 478 1.11 -12.28 5.83
N LEU A 479 0.61 -12.00 4.64
CA LEU A 479 0.03 -12.95 3.71
C LEU A 479 1.09 -13.29 2.64
N HIS A 480 0.89 -14.34 1.88
CA HIS A 480 1.72 -14.69 0.72
C HIS A 480 0.81 -15.01 -0.46
N ASN A 481 0.88 -14.25 -1.55
CA ASN A 481 -0.07 -14.40 -2.65
C ASN A 481 0.49 -15.27 -3.78
N THR A 482 -0.42 -15.95 -4.48
CA THR A 482 -0.13 -16.64 -5.75
C THR A 482 -0.85 -15.94 -6.90
N LEU A 483 -0.45 -16.20 -8.14
CA LEU A 483 -1.13 -15.63 -9.30
C LEU A 483 -2.59 -16.12 -9.40
N GLU A 484 -2.88 -17.35 -9.00
CA GLU A 484 -4.24 -17.93 -8.99
C GLU A 484 -5.15 -17.24 -7.97
N ASN A 485 -4.63 -16.95 -6.76
CA ASN A 485 -5.42 -16.21 -5.79
C ASN A 485 -5.57 -14.73 -6.19
N LEU A 486 -4.56 -14.15 -6.85
CA LEU A 486 -4.67 -12.81 -7.44
C LEU A 486 -5.76 -12.76 -8.54
N MET A 487 -5.87 -13.80 -9.36
CA MET A 487 -6.97 -13.99 -10.32
C MET A 487 -8.33 -14.09 -9.62
N LEU A 488 -8.45 -14.88 -8.55
CA LEU A 488 -9.67 -14.96 -7.74
C LEU A 488 -10.10 -13.59 -7.20
N MET A 489 -9.16 -12.82 -6.65
CA MET A 489 -9.42 -11.46 -6.17
C MET A 489 -9.87 -10.54 -7.31
N SER A 490 -9.22 -10.63 -8.47
CA SER A 490 -9.60 -9.89 -9.67
C SER A 490 -11.00 -10.26 -10.19
N ARG A 491 -11.38 -11.54 -10.18
CA ARG A 491 -12.75 -11.98 -10.52
C ARG A 491 -13.77 -11.45 -9.53
N ALA A 492 -13.42 -11.39 -8.24
CA ALA A 492 -14.27 -10.84 -7.20
C ALA A 492 -14.47 -9.33 -7.35
N GLU A 493 -13.56 -8.67 -8.05
CA GLU A 493 -13.61 -7.25 -8.39
C GLU A 493 -14.11 -7.03 -9.83
N ASP A 494 -14.53 -8.06 -10.57
CA ASP A 494 -15.00 -7.94 -11.96
C ASP A 494 -13.96 -7.25 -12.88
N GLN A 495 -12.68 -7.64 -12.75
CA GLN A 495 -11.58 -7.14 -13.57
C GLN A 495 -11.07 -8.23 -14.54
N ASP A 496 -10.86 -7.85 -15.79
CA ASP A 496 -10.61 -8.79 -16.90
C ASP A 496 -9.13 -9.21 -17.01
N LEU A 497 -8.18 -8.29 -16.77
CA LEU A 497 -6.75 -8.57 -16.77
C LEU A 497 -6.10 -8.16 -15.44
N VAL A 498 -5.09 -8.92 -15.01
CA VAL A 498 -4.22 -8.59 -13.89
C VAL A 498 -2.81 -8.34 -14.41
N LEU A 499 -2.30 -7.13 -14.21
CA LEU A 499 -0.92 -6.78 -14.57
C LEU A 499 -0.05 -6.75 -13.30
N GLU A 500 0.46 -7.93 -12.95
CA GLU A 500 1.39 -8.12 -11.84
C GLU A 500 2.78 -7.58 -12.22
N GLN A 501 3.45 -6.94 -11.26
CA GLN A 501 4.77 -6.36 -11.46
C GLN A 501 5.78 -6.93 -10.47
N VAL A 502 6.83 -7.56 -11.01
CA VAL A 502 8.03 -7.91 -10.27
C VAL A 502 8.71 -6.61 -9.82
N ALA A 503 8.95 -6.48 -8.51
CA ALA A 503 9.43 -5.25 -7.93
C ALA A 503 10.52 -5.50 -6.89
N ASN A 504 11.41 -4.51 -6.72
CA ASN A 504 12.32 -4.53 -5.60
C ASN A 504 11.64 -4.01 -4.34
N LYS A 505 11.95 -4.64 -3.21
CA LYS A 505 11.70 -4.13 -1.86
C LYS A 505 13.00 -4.15 -1.08
N ASP A 506 13.54 -2.97 -0.82
CA ASP A 506 14.90 -2.78 -0.33
C ASP A 506 15.88 -3.44 -1.34
N ASN A 507 16.76 -4.33 -0.87
CA ASN A 507 17.69 -5.08 -1.73
C ASN A 507 17.11 -6.41 -2.28
N ARG A 508 15.84 -6.71 -2.04
CA ARG A 508 15.18 -7.96 -2.47
C ARG A 508 14.40 -7.71 -3.76
N ILE A 509 14.39 -8.69 -4.66
CA ILE A 509 13.54 -8.68 -5.85
C ILE A 509 12.44 -9.72 -5.64
N LEU A 510 11.20 -9.28 -5.48
CA LEU A 510 10.09 -10.15 -5.13
C LEU A 510 9.36 -10.59 -6.39
N ASP A 511 8.87 -11.82 -6.38
CA ASP A 511 8.10 -12.43 -7.48
C ASP A 511 8.89 -12.62 -8.79
N TYR A 512 10.23 -12.51 -8.73
CA TYR A 512 11.10 -12.71 -9.90
C TYR A 512 10.84 -14.04 -10.63
N HIS A 513 10.45 -15.08 -9.89
CA HIS A 513 10.18 -16.41 -10.42
C HIS A 513 8.89 -16.51 -11.24
N TYR A 514 7.98 -15.53 -11.16
CA TYR A 514 6.77 -15.47 -11.99
C TYR A 514 7.02 -14.91 -13.39
N PHE A 515 8.17 -14.26 -13.65
CA PHE A 515 8.45 -13.76 -14.98
C PHE A 515 8.71 -14.90 -15.99
N VAL A 516 7.92 -14.92 -17.05
CA VAL A 516 8.04 -15.87 -18.17
C VAL A 516 8.47 -15.12 -19.43
N PRO A 517 9.64 -15.41 -20.02
CA PRO A 517 10.05 -14.82 -21.29
C PRO A 517 9.07 -15.13 -22.42
N GLY A 518 8.93 -14.19 -23.36
CA GLY A 518 8.05 -14.28 -24.53
C GLY A 518 7.14 -13.07 -24.73
N GLY A 519 6.93 -12.27 -23.68
CA GLY A 519 6.16 -11.02 -23.73
C GLY A 519 4.64 -11.22 -23.81
N GLY A 520 4.14 -12.44 -23.63
CA GLY A 520 2.72 -12.77 -23.66
C GLY A 520 2.11 -12.94 -22.26
N ALA A 521 0.84 -13.37 -22.23
CA ALA A 521 0.14 -13.69 -20.99
C ALA A 521 0.83 -14.86 -20.26
N HIS A 522 0.79 -14.84 -18.92
CA HIS A 522 1.35 -15.90 -18.09
C HIS A 522 0.58 -17.22 -18.29
N PRO A 523 1.22 -18.41 -18.24
CA PRO A 523 0.54 -19.70 -18.46
C PRO A 523 -0.63 -20.04 -17.54
N VAL A 524 -0.78 -19.34 -16.42
CA VAL A 524 -1.94 -19.49 -15.50
C VAL A 524 -3.19 -18.77 -15.99
N SER A 525 -3.08 -17.94 -17.03
CA SER A 525 -4.21 -17.21 -17.61
C SER A 525 -5.28 -18.16 -18.14
N GLU A 526 -6.53 -17.73 -18.06
CA GLU A 526 -7.71 -18.44 -18.52
C GLU A 526 -8.40 -17.64 -19.66
N PRO A 527 -9.25 -18.27 -20.50
CA PRO A 527 -9.86 -17.58 -21.64
C PRO A 527 -10.69 -16.34 -21.30
N ASP A 528 -11.22 -16.28 -20.08
CA ASP A 528 -12.04 -15.19 -19.55
C ASP A 528 -11.30 -14.33 -18.52
N GLN A 529 -10.00 -14.57 -18.27
CA GLN A 529 -9.19 -13.75 -17.38
C GLN A 529 -7.69 -13.90 -17.64
N LEU A 530 -7.00 -12.79 -17.92
CA LEU A 530 -5.57 -12.81 -18.23
C LEU A 530 -4.72 -12.35 -17.04
N VAL A 531 -3.53 -12.94 -16.88
CA VAL A 531 -2.48 -12.47 -15.98
C VAL A 531 -1.23 -12.17 -16.79
N ILE A 532 -0.61 -11.03 -16.52
CA ILE A 532 0.61 -10.58 -17.16
C ILE A 532 1.60 -10.21 -16.08
N VAL A 533 2.82 -10.69 -16.23
CA VAL A 533 3.93 -10.44 -15.29
C VAL A 533 4.90 -9.49 -15.97
N GLY A 534 5.00 -8.28 -15.44
CA GLY A 534 5.91 -7.23 -15.86
C GLY A 534 6.92 -6.86 -14.78
N GLN A 535 7.43 -5.65 -14.86
CA GLN A 535 8.39 -5.11 -13.89
C GLN A 535 8.00 -3.70 -13.47
N GLU A 536 8.06 -3.45 -12.16
CA GLU A 536 8.16 -2.10 -11.61
C GLU A 536 9.65 -1.77 -11.42
N TYR A 537 10.11 -0.67 -12.01
CA TYR A 537 11.43 -0.10 -11.79
C TYR A 537 11.32 1.14 -10.90
N ARG A 538 12.06 1.19 -9.79
CA ARG A 538 11.67 2.04 -8.63
C ARG A 538 12.75 3.00 -8.12
N PRO A 539 13.33 3.88 -8.95
CA PRO A 539 14.30 4.86 -8.48
C PRO A 539 13.62 5.96 -7.65
N PRO A 540 14.10 6.22 -6.42
CA PRO A 540 13.54 7.27 -5.56
C PRO A 540 13.68 8.69 -6.15
N PHE A 541 14.59 8.90 -7.09
CA PHE A 541 14.80 10.21 -7.73
C PHE A 541 13.80 10.47 -8.88
N TYR A 542 13.89 9.70 -9.98
CA TYR A 542 13.15 9.98 -11.23
C TYR A 542 11.67 9.60 -11.17
N GLY A 543 11.29 8.68 -10.29
CA GLY A 543 9.94 8.12 -10.22
C GLY A 543 9.86 6.68 -10.69
N HIS A 544 8.83 5.99 -10.22
CA HIS A 544 8.63 4.59 -10.52
C HIS A 544 7.95 4.42 -11.88
N VAL A 545 8.24 3.32 -12.56
CA VAL A 545 7.70 3.01 -13.89
C VAL A 545 7.35 1.54 -14.01
N PHE A 546 6.31 1.23 -14.80
CA PHE A 546 5.99 -0.14 -15.23
C PHE A 546 6.64 -0.46 -16.58
N MET A 547 6.89 -1.76 -16.80
CA MET A 547 7.36 -2.32 -18.07
C MET A 547 6.67 -3.68 -18.30
N PHE A 548 5.83 -3.78 -19.35
CA PHE A 548 5.11 -5.01 -19.70
C PHE A 548 5.44 -5.46 -21.12
N GLY A 549 5.42 -6.77 -21.39
CA GLY A 549 5.68 -7.30 -22.73
C GLY A 549 7.16 -7.48 -23.09
N MET A 550 8.06 -7.46 -22.09
CA MET A 550 9.47 -7.80 -22.30
C MET A 550 9.62 -9.26 -22.73
N ARG A 551 10.34 -9.50 -23.83
CA ARG A 551 10.43 -10.82 -24.46
C ARG A 551 11.54 -11.70 -23.91
N GLU A 552 12.61 -11.14 -23.38
CA GLU A 552 13.81 -11.92 -23.03
C GLU A 552 14.04 -11.97 -21.52
N HIS A 553 14.10 -10.81 -20.86
CA HIS A 553 14.51 -10.71 -19.46
C HIS A 553 14.05 -9.40 -18.82
N LEU A 554 13.90 -9.42 -17.50
CA LEU A 554 13.72 -8.23 -16.66
C LEU A 554 14.99 -7.35 -16.67
N ILE A 555 14.82 -6.03 -16.60
CA ILE A 555 15.93 -5.07 -16.66
C ILE A 555 16.57 -4.91 -15.28
N SER A 556 17.88 -5.14 -15.20
CA SER A 556 18.69 -4.95 -13.98
C SER A 556 19.66 -3.77 -14.13
N PRO A 557 19.96 -2.99 -13.06
CA PRO A 557 19.39 -3.10 -11.71
C PRO A 557 17.90 -2.74 -11.68
N PHE A 558 17.18 -3.15 -10.63
CA PHE A 558 15.75 -2.83 -10.44
C PHE A 558 15.51 -1.44 -9.83
N VAL A 559 16.59 -0.76 -9.44
CA VAL A 559 16.57 0.59 -8.86
C VAL A 559 17.92 1.28 -9.10
N THR A 560 17.93 2.61 -9.20
CA THR A 560 19.12 3.49 -9.15
C THR A 560 18.84 4.68 -8.23
N GLY A 561 19.87 5.43 -7.83
CA GLY A 561 19.72 6.59 -6.93
C GLY A 561 19.46 6.21 -5.47
N TYR A 562 19.82 4.99 -5.04
CA TYR A 562 19.59 4.53 -3.66
C TYR A 562 20.81 4.86 -2.78
N GLU A 563 20.65 5.79 -1.84
CA GLU A 563 21.74 6.31 -0.99
C GLU A 563 22.48 5.21 -0.21
N GLY A 564 23.82 5.29 -0.18
CA GLY A 564 24.65 4.36 0.59
C GLY A 564 24.83 2.99 -0.06
N THR A 565 24.51 2.85 -1.35
CA THR A 565 24.60 1.57 -2.08
C THR A 565 25.47 1.68 -3.34
N GLY A 566 25.84 0.53 -3.93
CA GLY A 566 26.59 0.49 -5.19
C GLY A 566 25.84 1.05 -6.42
N ILE A 567 24.55 1.37 -6.26
CA ILE A 567 23.63 1.90 -7.28
C ILE A 567 23.14 3.31 -6.92
N GLU A 568 23.91 4.06 -6.13
CA GLU A 568 23.59 5.42 -5.69
C GLU A 568 23.62 6.49 -6.81
N SER A 569 24.31 6.21 -7.93
CA SER A 569 24.31 7.13 -9.08
C SER A 569 22.90 7.31 -9.63
N LEU A 570 22.58 8.51 -10.11
CA LEU A 570 21.37 8.76 -10.90
C LEU A 570 21.48 8.20 -12.33
N TYR A 571 22.61 7.60 -12.70
CA TYR A 571 22.75 6.85 -13.94
C TYR A 571 22.74 5.33 -13.68
N PRO A 572 22.04 4.52 -14.50
CA PRO A 572 21.15 4.92 -15.60
C PRO A 572 19.88 5.67 -15.13
N SER A 573 19.38 6.56 -15.99
CA SER A 573 18.12 7.28 -15.80
C SER A 573 16.91 6.40 -16.14
N ASN A 574 15.68 6.85 -15.85
CA ASN A 574 14.48 6.18 -16.34
C ASN A 574 14.47 6.05 -17.87
N THR A 575 14.86 7.11 -18.59
CA THR A 575 14.99 7.10 -20.05
C THR A 575 15.82 5.90 -20.54
N ASP A 576 16.98 5.67 -19.94
CA ASP A 576 17.86 4.57 -20.32
C ASP A 576 17.20 3.20 -20.11
N MET A 577 16.47 3.05 -19.00
CA MET A 577 15.84 1.78 -18.62
C MET A 577 14.59 1.49 -19.45
N LEU A 578 13.75 2.50 -19.68
CA LEU A 578 12.57 2.41 -20.52
C LEU A 578 12.94 2.09 -21.97
N LEU A 579 13.98 2.73 -22.53
CA LEU A 579 14.44 2.43 -23.90
C LEU A 579 14.99 1.00 -24.04
N LYS A 580 15.62 0.45 -22.99
CA LYS A 580 16.04 -0.96 -22.96
C LYS A 580 14.85 -1.90 -22.94
N ALA A 581 13.81 -1.60 -22.16
CA ALA A 581 12.58 -2.37 -22.13
C ALA A 581 11.85 -2.32 -23.49
N LYS A 582 11.73 -1.13 -24.10
CA LYS A 582 11.15 -0.95 -25.44
C LYS A 582 11.91 -1.72 -26.51
N ALA A 583 13.23 -1.82 -26.42
CA ALA A 583 14.03 -2.65 -27.34
C ALA A 583 13.64 -4.14 -27.29
N GLN A 584 13.07 -4.62 -26.18
CA GLN A 584 12.51 -5.97 -26.08
C GLN A 584 11.04 -6.06 -26.56
N GLY A 585 10.38 -4.92 -26.80
CA GLY A 585 8.96 -4.84 -27.18
C GLY A 585 8.04 -4.36 -26.06
N ALA A 586 8.59 -3.86 -24.96
CA ALA A 586 7.77 -3.49 -23.82
C ALA A 586 6.90 -2.25 -24.07
N VAL A 587 5.72 -2.23 -23.46
CA VAL A 587 4.94 -1.02 -23.18
C VAL A 587 5.38 -0.46 -21.84
N THR A 588 5.60 0.85 -21.79
CA THR A 588 6.19 1.52 -20.63
C THR A 588 5.32 2.66 -20.11
N GLY A 589 5.34 2.89 -18.80
CA GLY A 589 4.55 3.95 -18.19
C GLY A 589 5.04 4.36 -16.82
N TYR A 590 4.70 5.58 -16.41
CA TYR A 590 4.95 6.07 -15.07
C TYR A 590 3.84 5.65 -14.11
N VAL A 591 4.20 5.17 -12.91
CA VAL A 591 3.26 4.67 -11.89
C VAL A 591 3.27 5.51 -10.62
N HIS A 592 2.10 5.62 -9.96
CA HIS A 592 1.80 6.56 -8.86
C HIS A 592 2.55 7.91 -8.93
N PRO A 593 2.58 8.57 -10.12
CA PRO A 593 3.50 9.65 -10.37
C PRO A 593 3.12 10.93 -9.63
N PHE A 594 1.83 11.21 -9.49
CA PHE A 594 1.30 12.45 -8.93
C PHE A 594 0.08 12.14 -8.07
N LEU A 595 0.01 12.76 -6.89
CA LEU A 595 -1.08 12.61 -5.94
C LEU A 595 -1.53 14.00 -5.46
N GLY A 596 -2.78 14.11 -5.01
CA GLY A 596 -3.37 15.34 -4.49
C GLY A 596 -3.80 16.35 -5.56
N GLU A 597 -3.97 17.60 -5.16
CA GLU A 597 -4.70 18.61 -5.94
C GLU A 597 -3.83 19.78 -6.44
N THR A 598 -2.53 19.73 -6.20
CA THR A 598 -1.62 20.85 -6.50
C THR A 598 -0.71 20.53 -7.67
N ASP A 599 -0.47 21.54 -8.50
CA ASP A 599 0.52 21.47 -9.59
C ASP A 599 1.89 20.98 -9.06
N PRO A 600 2.38 19.81 -9.52
CA PRO A 600 3.66 19.26 -9.09
C PRO A 600 4.87 20.16 -9.36
N LEU A 601 4.78 21.06 -10.36
CA LEU A 601 5.84 22.01 -10.69
C LEU A 601 6.10 23.00 -9.55
N LEU A 602 5.08 23.32 -8.75
CA LEU A 602 5.21 24.17 -7.56
C LEU A 602 5.93 23.44 -6.41
N GLY A 603 5.87 22.11 -6.38
CA GLY A 603 6.45 21.25 -5.35
C GLY A 603 7.86 20.74 -5.69
N ASN A 604 8.10 19.44 -5.57
CA ASN A 604 9.37 18.80 -5.97
C ASN A 604 9.20 17.91 -7.21
N LEU A 605 8.31 18.31 -8.14
CA LEU A 605 7.96 17.54 -9.35
C LEU A 605 7.27 16.19 -9.10
N GLY A 606 6.81 15.91 -7.88
CA GLY A 606 6.08 14.69 -7.55
C GLY A 606 6.91 13.39 -7.59
N GLY A 607 6.21 12.27 -7.69
CA GLY A 607 6.79 10.94 -7.89
C GLY A 607 7.38 10.80 -9.30
N GLY A 608 6.66 11.19 -10.35
CA GLY A 608 7.05 11.06 -11.76
C GLY A 608 7.96 12.16 -12.30
N LYS A 609 9.06 12.50 -11.61
CA LYS A 609 9.89 13.68 -11.98
C LYS A 609 10.47 13.59 -13.39
N GLY A 610 10.82 12.40 -13.86
CA GLY A 610 11.37 12.20 -15.21
C GLY A 610 10.33 12.21 -16.34
N PHE A 611 9.02 12.24 -16.02
CA PHE A 611 7.94 12.05 -16.99
C PHE A 611 8.01 13.00 -18.20
N ILE A 612 8.21 14.30 -17.97
CA ILE A 612 8.26 15.31 -19.05
C ILE A 612 9.43 15.06 -20.02
N VAL A 613 10.56 14.56 -19.52
CA VAL A 613 11.72 14.19 -20.34
C VAL A 613 11.40 12.94 -21.14
N ASP A 614 10.90 11.90 -20.48
CA ASP A 614 10.62 10.61 -21.12
C ASP A 614 9.47 10.66 -22.13
N ALA A 615 8.49 11.55 -21.93
CA ALA A 615 7.45 11.81 -22.92
C ALA A 615 8.03 12.45 -24.19
N ALA A 616 8.91 13.45 -24.06
CA ALA A 616 9.54 14.11 -25.20
C ALA A 616 10.46 13.18 -26.00
N LEU A 617 11.18 12.29 -25.30
CA LEU A 617 12.10 11.34 -25.91
C LEU A 617 11.42 10.06 -26.41
N GLY A 618 10.10 9.93 -26.25
CA GLY A 618 9.34 8.74 -26.65
C GLY A 618 9.70 7.48 -25.84
N ALA A 619 10.25 7.66 -24.64
CA ALA A 619 10.66 6.58 -23.75
C ALA A 619 9.49 6.02 -22.93
N THR A 620 8.46 6.83 -22.62
CA THR A 620 7.22 6.38 -21.94
C THR A 620 6.04 6.37 -22.91
N ASP A 621 5.12 5.41 -22.76
CA ASP A 621 3.85 5.33 -23.52
C ASP A 621 2.66 5.82 -22.68
N ALA A 622 2.75 5.71 -21.34
CA ALA A 622 1.63 5.99 -20.44
C ALA A 622 1.98 6.79 -19.18
N LEU A 623 0.95 7.38 -18.58
CA LEU A 623 0.96 8.01 -17.26
C LEU A 623 -0.21 7.47 -16.41
N GLU A 624 0.08 6.93 -15.25
CA GLU A 624 -0.90 6.27 -14.37
C GLU A 624 -1.56 7.24 -13.36
N TRP A 625 -2.83 6.98 -13.03
CA TRP A 625 -3.51 7.40 -11.81
C TRP A 625 -3.66 6.20 -10.87
N SER A 626 -3.09 6.31 -9.67
CA SER A 626 -3.16 5.27 -8.63
C SER A 626 -4.13 5.59 -7.50
N ASP A 627 -4.62 6.84 -7.47
CA ASP A 627 -5.74 7.29 -6.66
C ASP A 627 -6.36 8.51 -7.34
N SER A 628 -7.48 8.96 -6.79
CA SER A 628 -8.17 10.15 -7.28
C SER A 628 -7.33 11.38 -7.02
N SER A 629 -7.06 12.14 -8.08
CA SER A 629 -6.24 13.35 -8.00
C SER A 629 -6.45 14.24 -9.22
N THR A 630 -6.26 15.55 -9.04
CA THR A 630 -6.15 16.50 -10.16
C THR A 630 -4.70 16.87 -10.52
N ALA A 631 -3.73 16.62 -9.64
CA ALA A 631 -2.33 16.98 -9.85
C ALA A 631 -1.73 16.38 -11.13
N GLY A 632 -2.15 15.16 -11.52
CA GLY A 632 -1.66 14.49 -12.73
C GLY A 632 -2.07 15.18 -14.03
N PHE A 633 -3.15 15.97 -14.04
CA PHE A 633 -3.63 16.64 -15.25
C PHE A 633 -2.68 17.76 -15.71
N TYR A 634 -1.98 18.45 -14.80
CA TYR A 634 -1.06 19.54 -15.16
C TYR A 634 0.05 19.09 -16.12
N PRO A 635 0.91 18.10 -15.75
CA PRO A 635 1.94 17.62 -16.65
C PRO A 635 1.36 16.86 -17.85
N LEU A 636 0.26 16.12 -17.68
CA LEU A 636 -0.36 15.40 -18.80
C LEU A 636 -0.89 16.35 -19.88
N TYR A 637 -1.61 17.40 -19.49
CA TYR A 637 -2.13 18.40 -20.42
C TYR A 637 -1.01 19.20 -21.06
N ALA A 638 0.08 19.47 -20.33
CA ALA A 638 1.27 20.09 -20.92
C ALA A 638 1.85 19.21 -22.04
N VAL A 639 1.97 17.91 -21.82
CA VAL A 639 2.44 16.92 -22.80
C VAL A 639 1.49 16.84 -24.01
N TRP A 640 0.18 16.72 -23.78
CA TRP A 640 -0.82 16.67 -24.85
C TRP A 640 -0.89 17.97 -25.67
N ASN A 641 -0.77 19.13 -25.03
CA ASN A 641 -0.75 20.43 -25.70
C ASN A 641 0.50 20.64 -26.59
N ASN A 642 1.55 19.84 -26.38
CA ASN A 642 2.74 19.77 -27.24
C ASN A 642 2.67 18.61 -28.26
N GLY A 643 1.52 17.94 -28.38
CA GLY A 643 1.28 16.90 -29.39
C GLY A 643 1.88 15.54 -29.08
N LEU A 644 2.42 15.38 -27.87
CA LEU A 644 2.95 14.11 -27.40
C LEU A 644 1.79 13.23 -26.94
N ARG A 645 1.60 12.10 -27.62
CA ARG A 645 0.42 11.22 -27.44
C ARG A 645 0.67 10.17 -26.35
N ILE A 646 0.78 10.62 -25.11
CA ILE A 646 0.88 9.74 -23.94
C ILE A 646 -0.53 9.31 -23.51
N ALA A 647 -0.75 8.02 -23.28
CA ALA A 647 -2.01 7.52 -22.76
C ALA A 647 -2.09 7.73 -21.24
N ALA A 648 -3.21 8.25 -20.75
CA ALA A 648 -3.54 8.12 -19.35
C ALA A 648 -4.03 6.69 -19.06
N THR A 649 -3.64 6.17 -17.90
CA THR A 649 -3.99 4.82 -17.43
C THR A 649 -4.40 4.89 -15.95
N GLY A 650 -5.21 3.95 -15.50
CA GLY A 650 -5.46 3.66 -14.10
C GLY A 650 -4.78 2.36 -13.68
N GLY A 651 -4.15 2.41 -12.52
CA GLY A 651 -3.54 1.25 -11.88
C GLY A 651 -3.25 1.57 -10.42
N GLU A 652 -3.82 0.80 -9.51
CA GLU A 652 -3.60 1.01 -8.08
C GLU A 652 -2.29 0.36 -7.58
N ASP A 653 -1.56 0.95 -6.63
CA ASP A 653 -0.42 0.26 -6.00
C ASP A 653 -0.92 -0.83 -5.01
N SER A 654 -1.67 -1.82 -5.52
CA SER A 654 -2.25 -2.90 -4.71
C SER A 654 -1.19 -3.94 -4.39
N ILE A 655 -0.90 -4.07 -3.11
CA ILE A 655 0.06 -5.04 -2.60
C ILE A 655 -0.70 -6.11 -1.82
N SER A 656 -1.05 -7.19 -2.51
CA SER A 656 -2.05 -8.14 -2.01
C SER A 656 -1.57 -9.05 -0.86
N SER A 657 -0.25 -9.17 -0.67
CA SER A 657 0.36 -9.82 0.50
C SER A 657 0.30 -8.98 1.79
N LEU A 658 0.07 -7.67 1.68
CA LEU A 658 -0.09 -6.78 2.83
C LEU A 658 -1.54 -6.81 3.33
N GLN A 659 -1.70 -6.81 4.65
CA GLN A 659 -3.02 -6.74 5.28
C GLN A 659 -3.66 -5.38 5.05
N ARG A 660 -2.87 -4.29 5.10
CA ARG A 660 -3.34 -2.93 4.79
C ARG A 660 -2.63 -2.39 3.56
N SER A 661 -3.36 -2.30 2.45
CA SER A 661 -2.89 -1.75 1.16
C SER A 661 -4.11 -1.46 0.28
N LYS A 662 -3.92 -0.73 -0.83
CA LYS A 662 -4.95 -0.54 -1.84
C LYS A 662 -5.55 -1.89 -2.24
N LEU A 663 -6.87 -1.96 -2.35
CA LEU A 663 -7.56 -3.13 -2.87
C LEU A 663 -7.35 -3.25 -4.37
N LEU A 664 -7.16 -4.48 -4.84
CA LEU A 664 -7.02 -4.79 -6.25
C LEU A 664 -8.26 -4.30 -7.02
N GLY A 665 -8.04 -3.71 -8.19
CA GLY A 665 -9.07 -3.15 -9.05
C GLY A 665 -9.76 -1.92 -8.46
N SER A 666 -9.09 -1.14 -7.60
CA SER A 666 -9.64 0.12 -7.09
C SER A 666 -9.48 1.29 -8.08
N PHE A 667 -8.52 1.20 -9.02
CA PHE A 667 -8.33 2.20 -10.08
C PHE A 667 -7.89 1.50 -11.37
N ARG A 668 -8.71 1.57 -12.42
CA ARG A 668 -8.55 0.73 -13.62
C ARG A 668 -8.51 1.56 -14.90
N THR A 669 -7.92 0.94 -15.91
CA THR A 669 -8.01 1.34 -17.32
C THR A 669 -8.98 0.41 -18.04
N TYR A 670 -10.04 0.95 -18.61
CA TYR A 670 -10.89 0.24 -19.57
C TYR A 670 -10.39 0.55 -20.97
N VAL A 671 -9.99 -0.49 -21.71
CA VAL A 671 -9.48 -0.36 -23.07
C VAL A 671 -10.45 -0.97 -24.07
N TYR A 672 -10.73 -0.27 -25.15
CA TYR A 672 -11.57 -0.75 -26.22
C TYR A 672 -10.78 -1.64 -27.19
N THR A 673 -11.07 -2.94 -27.19
CA THR A 673 -10.54 -3.93 -28.15
C THR A 673 -11.56 -4.26 -29.25
N GLY A 674 -12.80 -3.81 -29.10
CA GLY A 674 -13.89 -4.05 -30.03
C GLY A 674 -14.16 -5.54 -30.22
N ASN A 675 -14.21 -6.00 -31.47
CA ASN A 675 -14.53 -7.39 -31.80
C ASN A 675 -13.38 -8.38 -31.57
N MET A 676 -12.20 -7.91 -31.13
CA MET A 676 -11.08 -8.80 -30.81
C MET A 676 -11.28 -9.54 -29.49
N GLY A 677 -12.18 -9.05 -28.62
CA GLY A 677 -12.44 -9.66 -27.32
C GLY A 677 -11.32 -9.41 -26.30
N LEU A 678 -11.26 -10.26 -25.28
CA LEU A 678 -10.18 -10.26 -24.29
C LEU A 678 -8.89 -10.80 -24.93
N ASP A 679 -8.07 -9.89 -25.45
CA ASP A 679 -6.81 -10.19 -26.13
C ASP A 679 -5.71 -9.22 -25.66
N LEU A 680 -4.55 -9.77 -25.30
CA LEU A 680 -3.47 -9.00 -24.69
C LEU A 680 -2.87 -7.96 -25.64
N ASP A 681 -2.60 -8.36 -26.88
CA ASP A 681 -1.99 -7.47 -27.87
C ASP A 681 -2.96 -6.36 -28.24
N ALA A 682 -4.24 -6.70 -28.45
CA ALA A 682 -5.31 -5.72 -28.69
C ALA A 682 -5.47 -4.75 -27.53
N TRP A 683 -5.36 -5.23 -26.28
CA TRP A 683 -5.46 -4.40 -25.08
C TRP A 683 -4.28 -3.41 -25.01
N PHE A 684 -3.04 -3.86 -25.19
CA PHE A 684 -1.89 -2.97 -25.17
C PHE A 684 -1.84 -2.00 -26.36
N ASP A 685 -2.26 -2.44 -27.55
CA ASP A 685 -2.33 -1.58 -28.73
C ASP A 685 -3.44 -0.54 -28.60
N GLY A 686 -4.61 -0.93 -28.08
CA GLY A 686 -5.70 0.00 -27.76
C GLY A 686 -5.28 1.02 -26.70
N MET A 687 -4.57 0.59 -25.66
CA MET A 687 -4.06 1.47 -24.60
C MET A 687 -3.05 2.49 -25.16
N LYS A 688 -2.02 2.05 -25.89
CA LYS A 688 -1.05 2.96 -26.54
C LYS A 688 -1.70 3.92 -27.53
N ALA A 689 -2.77 3.49 -28.21
CA ALA A 689 -3.54 4.34 -29.10
C ALA A 689 -4.42 5.36 -28.35
N GLY A 690 -4.57 5.25 -27.03
CA GLY A 690 -5.44 6.09 -26.23
C GLY A 690 -6.92 5.71 -26.31
N ARG A 691 -7.26 4.51 -26.82
CA ARG A 691 -8.63 3.97 -26.86
C ARG A 691 -9.06 3.47 -25.49
N ALA A 692 -8.99 4.35 -24.49
CA ALA A 692 -9.17 4.00 -23.10
C ALA A 692 -9.84 5.11 -22.29
N PHE A 693 -10.56 4.70 -21.25
CA PHE A 693 -10.95 5.58 -20.15
C PHE A 693 -10.46 5.00 -18.82
N ILE A 694 -10.25 5.90 -17.87
CA ILE A 694 -9.70 5.64 -16.56
C ILE A 694 -10.84 5.77 -15.55
N SER A 695 -10.92 4.88 -14.56
CA SER A 695 -12.02 4.86 -13.60
C SER A 695 -11.64 4.26 -12.25
N SER A 696 -12.12 4.88 -11.17
CA SER A 696 -12.20 4.29 -9.83
C SER A 696 -13.60 3.85 -9.41
N GLY A 697 -14.54 3.79 -10.35
CA GLY A 697 -15.94 3.48 -10.06
C GLY A 697 -16.87 3.85 -11.21
N PRO A 698 -16.85 5.10 -11.72
CA PRO A 698 -17.75 5.50 -12.78
C PRO A 698 -17.40 4.87 -14.14
N LEU A 699 -18.36 4.27 -14.81
CA LEU A 699 -18.26 3.78 -16.18
C LEU A 699 -18.56 4.93 -17.14
N LEU A 700 -17.57 5.36 -17.92
CA LEU A 700 -17.63 6.58 -18.72
C LEU A 700 -17.30 6.30 -20.20
N GLU A 701 -18.32 6.34 -21.04
CA GLU A 701 -18.21 6.23 -22.49
C GLU A 701 -18.40 7.61 -23.12
N ALA A 702 -17.56 8.00 -24.08
CA ALA A 702 -17.74 9.23 -24.83
C ALA A 702 -17.26 9.09 -26.28
N THR A 703 -17.94 9.77 -27.20
CA THR A 703 -17.53 9.89 -28.61
C THR A 703 -17.68 11.32 -29.11
N PHE A 704 -16.84 11.68 -30.08
CA PHE A 704 -16.87 12.97 -30.75
C PHE A 704 -17.07 12.78 -32.26
N ASP A 705 -18.24 13.12 -32.80
CA ASP A 705 -18.67 12.72 -34.15
C ASP A 705 -18.52 11.20 -34.41
N GLY A 706 -18.76 10.39 -33.38
CA GLY A 706 -18.58 8.94 -33.41
C GLY A 706 -17.13 8.47 -33.30
N ALA A 707 -16.14 9.37 -33.25
CA ALA A 707 -14.75 9.02 -32.97
C ALA A 707 -14.56 8.67 -31.49
N LEU A 708 -13.80 7.63 -31.21
CA LEU A 708 -13.51 7.14 -29.87
C LEU A 708 -12.29 7.86 -29.28
N PRO A 709 -12.11 7.88 -27.94
CA PRO A 709 -10.86 8.26 -27.31
C PRO A 709 -9.64 7.68 -28.06
N GLY A 710 -8.59 8.48 -28.25
CA GLY A 710 -7.41 8.13 -29.01
C GLY A 710 -7.47 8.42 -30.52
N ASP A 711 -8.68 8.48 -31.11
CA ASP A 711 -8.85 8.76 -32.54
C ASP A 711 -8.45 10.19 -32.90
N SER A 712 -8.18 10.41 -34.19
CA SER A 712 -7.93 11.73 -34.78
C SER A 712 -8.96 12.07 -35.83
N VAL A 713 -9.52 13.27 -35.75
CA VAL A 713 -10.57 13.77 -36.63
C VAL A 713 -10.04 14.96 -37.42
N SER A 714 -9.91 14.79 -38.73
CA SER A 714 -9.49 15.87 -39.63
C SER A 714 -10.65 16.82 -39.95
N LEU A 715 -10.42 18.12 -39.78
CA LEU A 715 -11.40 19.18 -39.93
C LEU A 715 -11.00 20.17 -41.03
N PRO A 716 -11.97 20.76 -41.76
CA PRO A 716 -11.68 21.74 -42.82
C PRO A 716 -11.06 23.03 -42.26
N PRO A 717 -10.48 23.90 -43.11
CA PRO A 717 -9.98 25.21 -42.69
C PRO A 717 -11.04 26.02 -41.95
N GLY A 718 -10.68 26.58 -40.78
CA GLY A 718 -11.62 27.30 -39.90
C GLY A 718 -12.46 26.40 -38.98
N GLY A 719 -12.32 25.08 -39.10
CA GLY A 719 -12.94 24.12 -38.22
C GLY A 719 -14.38 23.76 -38.58
N LYS A 720 -15.06 23.04 -37.67
CA LYS A 720 -16.49 22.71 -37.81
C LYS A 720 -17.14 22.54 -36.44
N ARG A 721 -18.47 22.41 -36.46
CA ARG A 721 -19.25 21.95 -35.32
C ARG A 721 -19.11 20.43 -35.16
N VAL A 722 -18.81 20.00 -33.94
CA VAL A 722 -18.60 18.60 -33.53
C VAL A 722 -19.64 18.26 -32.47
N SER A 723 -20.19 17.06 -32.57
CA SER A 723 -21.10 16.46 -31.59
C SER A 723 -20.33 15.64 -30.55
N LEU A 724 -20.65 15.82 -29.27
CA LEU A 724 -20.29 14.98 -28.14
C LEU A 724 -21.50 14.11 -27.78
N SER A 725 -21.30 12.79 -27.76
CA SER A 725 -22.22 11.84 -27.12
C SER A 725 -21.50 11.17 -25.96
N ALA A 726 -22.02 11.30 -24.74
CA ALA A 726 -21.42 10.70 -23.55
C ALA A 726 -22.45 9.95 -22.69
N ARG A 727 -22.05 8.81 -22.15
CA ARG A 727 -22.84 7.96 -21.25
C ARG A 727 -22.05 7.66 -19.99
N LEU A 728 -22.65 7.96 -18.84
CA LEU A 728 -22.05 7.80 -17.52
C LEU A 728 -22.94 6.95 -16.62
N ARG A 729 -22.38 5.92 -15.99
CA ARG A 729 -23.03 5.07 -14.97
C ARG A 729 -22.10 4.91 -13.77
N SER A 730 -22.62 4.83 -12.55
CA SER A 730 -21.79 4.72 -11.34
C SER A 730 -22.54 4.04 -10.20
N ILE A 731 -21.81 3.29 -9.37
CA ILE A 731 -22.33 2.73 -8.12
C ILE A 731 -22.39 3.77 -6.98
N THR A 732 -21.68 4.89 -7.12
CA THR A 732 -21.65 6.02 -6.17
C THR A 732 -22.19 7.31 -6.80
N ALA A 733 -22.56 8.29 -5.97
CA ALA A 733 -23.07 9.57 -6.43
C ALA A 733 -21.93 10.48 -6.94
N LEU A 734 -22.19 11.18 -8.04
CA LEU A 734 -21.28 12.08 -8.75
C LEU A 734 -21.84 13.50 -8.85
N ALA A 735 -20.96 14.49 -9.02
CA ALA A 735 -21.35 15.90 -9.06
C ALA A 735 -21.71 16.38 -10.48
N SER A 736 -20.78 16.22 -11.42
CA SER A 736 -20.88 16.72 -12.79
C SER A 736 -20.05 15.89 -13.76
N LEU A 737 -20.39 15.99 -15.04
CA LEU A 737 -19.52 15.60 -16.16
C LEU A 737 -18.97 16.87 -16.80
N GLU A 738 -17.66 16.97 -16.96
CA GLU A 738 -16.97 18.12 -17.56
C GLU A 738 -16.44 17.75 -18.95
N LEU A 739 -16.65 18.65 -19.92
CA LEU A 739 -15.98 18.63 -21.22
C LEU A 739 -14.79 19.57 -21.15
N VAL A 740 -13.59 19.03 -21.37
CA VAL A 740 -12.33 19.78 -21.33
C VAL A 740 -11.66 19.70 -22.69
N CYS A 741 -11.22 20.84 -23.22
CA CYS A 741 -10.48 20.94 -24.46
C CYS A 741 -9.19 21.74 -24.28
N ASN A 742 -8.05 21.19 -24.68
CA ASN A 742 -6.73 21.82 -24.57
C ASN A 742 -6.36 22.29 -23.15
N GLY A 743 -6.89 21.62 -22.13
CA GLY A 743 -6.69 21.92 -20.72
C GLY A 743 -7.63 22.99 -20.13
N GLU A 744 -8.59 23.48 -20.91
CA GLU A 744 -9.61 24.43 -20.45
C GLU A 744 -10.99 23.73 -20.39
N GLU A 745 -11.72 23.94 -19.29
CA GLU A 745 -13.11 23.51 -19.18
C GLU A 745 -13.98 24.30 -20.16
N LEU A 746 -14.65 23.58 -21.06
CA LEU A 746 -15.53 24.17 -22.08
C LEU A 746 -16.99 24.19 -21.64
N GLU A 747 -17.46 23.11 -21.01
CA GLU A 747 -18.83 22.96 -20.53
C GLU A 747 -18.88 21.99 -19.35
N SER A 748 -19.79 22.23 -18.40
CA SER A 748 -20.05 21.33 -17.25
C SER A 748 -21.52 20.94 -17.20
N PHE A 749 -21.79 19.64 -17.10
CA PHE A 749 -23.10 19.03 -17.08
C PHE A 749 -23.43 18.50 -15.67
N PRO A 750 -24.24 19.21 -14.87
CA PRO A 750 -24.59 18.77 -13.52
C PRO A 750 -25.41 17.48 -13.51
N ILE A 751 -25.05 16.52 -12.66
CA ILE A 751 -25.76 15.25 -12.55
C ILE A 751 -26.90 15.41 -11.54
N ARG A 752 -28.14 15.41 -12.02
CA ARG A 752 -29.35 15.62 -11.18
C ARG A 752 -29.95 14.28 -10.75
N ARG A 753 -30.81 14.29 -9.71
CA ARG A 753 -31.52 13.12 -9.14
C ARG A 753 -30.61 12.18 -8.32
N SER A 754 -30.53 10.89 -8.67
CA SER A 754 -29.78 9.86 -7.91
C SER A 754 -28.27 10.10 -7.90
N GLY A 755 -27.75 10.97 -8.78
CA GLY A 755 -26.32 11.25 -8.89
C GLY A 755 -25.51 10.14 -9.57
N LYS A 756 -26.15 9.05 -10.00
CA LYS A 756 -25.46 7.83 -10.46
C LYS A 756 -25.42 7.63 -11.99
N SER A 757 -26.10 8.47 -12.76
CA SER A 757 -26.18 8.30 -14.21
C SER A 757 -26.43 9.61 -14.95
N LEU A 758 -25.82 9.77 -16.13
CA LEU A 758 -26.05 10.88 -17.04
C LEU A 758 -25.82 10.43 -18.49
N ASP A 759 -26.69 10.85 -19.40
CA ASP A 759 -26.47 10.75 -20.86
C ASP A 759 -26.47 12.18 -21.42
N VAL A 760 -25.46 12.53 -22.22
CA VAL A 760 -25.25 13.87 -22.78
C VAL A 760 -25.16 13.78 -24.30
N GLU A 761 -25.88 14.68 -24.97
CA GLU A 761 -25.71 15.02 -26.38
C GLU A 761 -25.47 16.53 -26.44
N PHE A 762 -24.32 16.95 -26.96
CA PHE A 762 -23.91 18.35 -26.98
C PHE A 762 -23.14 18.69 -28.25
N GLU A 763 -23.32 19.89 -28.80
CA GLU A 763 -22.56 20.33 -29.97
C GLU A 763 -21.74 21.58 -29.65
N PHE A 764 -20.50 21.62 -30.13
CA PHE A 764 -19.59 22.75 -29.94
C PHE A 764 -18.69 22.95 -31.16
N ASP A 765 -18.11 24.14 -31.29
CA ASP A 765 -17.25 24.49 -32.42
C ASP A 765 -15.78 24.20 -32.12
N VAL A 766 -15.14 23.41 -32.98
CA VAL A 766 -13.70 23.16 -32.94
C VAL A 766 -13.07 23.97 -34.07
N THR A 767 -12.39 25.06 -33.72
CA THR A 767 -11.83 26.04 -34.69
C THR A 767 -10.31 26.00 -34.80
N ARG A 768 -9.63 25.25 -33.93
CA ARG A 768 -8.17 25.08 -33.90
C ARG A 768 -7.81 23.62 -33.65
N SER A 769 -6.64 23.22 -34.11
CA SER A 769 -6.08 21.90 -33.80
C SER A 769 -5.85 21.77 -32.29
N GLY A 770 -6.09 20.58 -31.76
CA GLY A 770 -6.05 20.34 -30.33
C GLY A 770 -6.66 19.01 -29.95
N TRP A 771 -7.14 18.92 -28.72
CA TRP A 771 -7.78 17.72 -28.18
C TRP A 771 -8.93 18.08 -27.25
N CYS A 772 -9.88 17.15 -27.11
CA CYS A 772 -10.92 17.21 -26.09
C CYS A 772 -11.12 15.84 -25.44
N HIS A 773 -11.48 15.85 -24.16
CA HIS A 773 -11.86 14.66 -23.40
C HIS A 773 -12.94 15.03 -22.38
N VAL A 774 -13.53 14.03 -21.73
CA VAL A 774 -14.50 14.26 -20.65
C VAL A 774 -14.01 13.66 -19.34
N ARG A 775 -14.41 14.26 -18.21
CA ARG A 775 -14.08 13.80 -16.86
C ARG A 775 -15.22 14.02 -15.87
N THR A 776 -15.24 13.26 -14.78
CA THR A 776 -16.24 13.35 -13.72
C THR A 776 -15.64 13.01 -12.38
N GLU A 777 -16.15 13.64 -11.33
CA GLU A 777 -15.71 13.46 -9.95
C GLU A 777 -16.92 13.36 -9.00
N GLY A 778 -16.73 12.58 -7.95
CA GLY A 778 -17.67 12.44 -6.83
C GLY A 778 -17.17 13.14 -5.58
N GLU A 779 -18.03 13.21 -4.59
CA GLU A 779 -17.68 13.78 -3.28
C GLU A 779 -17.00 12.71 -2.41
N PRO A 780 -15.93 13.04 -1.65
CA PRO A 780 -15.27 12.10 -0.75
C PRO A 780 -16.24 11.42 0.24
N ALA A 781 -17.27 12.12 0.71
CA ALA A 781 -18.27 11.58 1.62
C ALA A 781 -19.14 10.45 1.00
N ASN A 782 -19.18 10.35 -0.33
CA ASN A 782 -19.99 9.39 -1.07
C ASN A 782 -19.15 8.27 -1.71
N ARG A 783 -17.86 8.15 -1.37
CA ARG A 783 -16.95 7.18 -2.00
C ARG A 783 -17.34 5.72 -1.77
N ALA A 784 -18.01 5.39 -0.66
CA ALA A 784 -18.24 4.00 -0.27
C ALA A 784 -19.11 3.28 -1.33
N PRO A 785 -18.75 2.04 -1.73
CA PRO A 785 -17.77 1.15 -1.12
C PRO A 785 -16.36 1.17 -1.78
N LEU A 786 -16.01 2.22 -2.51
CA LEU A 786 -14.75 2.31 -3.26
C LEU A 786 -13.54 2.61 -2.32
N ASP A 787 -12.38 2.00 -2.62
CA ASP A 787 -11.11 2.20 -1.89
C ASP A 787 -10.25 3.31 -2.51
N VAL A 788 -10.84 4.51 -2.62
CA VAL A 788 -10.23 5.73 -3.21
C VAL A 788 -10.70 6.96 -2.44
N ASP A 789 -9.98 8.08 -2.54
CA ASP A 789 -10.35 9.30 -1.79
C ASP A 789 -11.71 9.87 -2.23
N TYR A 790 -12.02 9.80 -3.53
CA TYR A 790 -13.32 10.10 -4.12
C TYR A 790 -13.53 9.27 -5.40
N ALA A 791 -14.74 9.22 -5.95
CA ALA A 791 -14.95 8.57 -7.24
C ALA A 791 -14.45 9.49 -8.37
N GLN A 792 -13.70 8.95 -9.33
CA GLN A 792 -13.17 9.72 -10.46
C GLN A 792 -13.18 8.86 -11.72
N ALA A 793 -13.53 9.45 -12.86
CA ALA A 793 -13.32 8.84 -14.16
C ALA A 793 -13.07 9.89 -15.24
N PHE A 794 -12.29 9.54 -16.26
CA PHE A 794 -12.04 10.42 -17.40
C PHE A 794 -11.59 9.62 -18.62
N THR A 795 -11.85 10.15 -19.81
CA THR A 795 -11.39 9.52 -21.06
C THR A 795 -10.00 10.03 -21.42
N ASN A 796 -9.26 9.23 -22.18
CA ASN A 796 -8.21 9.77 -23.06
C ASN A 796 -8.83 10.70 -24.12
N PRO A 797 -8.04 11.57 -24.76
CA PRO A 797 -8.57 12.59 -25.66
C PRO A 797 -8.91 12.05 -27.05
N VAL A 798 -9.90 12.69 -27.70
CA VAL A 798 -10.00 12.73 -29.16
C VAL A 798 -9.20 13.91 -29.68
N TRP A 799 -8.42 13.69 -30.72
CA TRP A 799 -7.56 14.69 -31.35
C TRP A 799 -8.29 15.32 -32.54
N PHE A 800 -8.23 16.64 -32.64
CA PHE A 800 -8.78 17.39 -33.78
C PHE A 800 -7.65 18.05 -34.56
N GLU A 801 -7.64 17.80 -35.87
CA GLU A 801 -6.64 18.34 -36.79
C GLU A 801 -7.32 19.30 -37.76
N VAL A 802 -7.27 20.60 -37.47
CA VAL A 802 -7.84 21.65 -38.33
C VAL A 802 -6.81 22.05 -39.37
N GLU A 803 -7.16 21.95 -40.65
CA GLU A 803 -6.27 22.32 -41.75
C GLU A 803 -5.77 23.76 -41.61
N GLY A 804 -4.44 23.94 -41.63
CA GLY A 804 -3.79 25.25 -41.47
C GLY A 804 -3.66 25.72 -40.02
N SER A 805 -4.05 24.92 -39.02
CA SER A 805 -3.87 25.20 -37.59
C SER A 805 -2.82 24.28 -36.97
N ALA A 806 -1.81 24.87 -36.32
CA ALA A 806 -0.80 24.10 -35.59
C ALA A 806 -1.30 23.69 -34.20
N LEU A 807 -0.89 22.50 -33.76
CA LEU A 807 -1.09 22.03 -32.40
C LEU A 807 0.05 22.58 -31.55
N GLY A 808 -0.21 23.64 -30.79
CA GLY A 808 0.82 24.30 -29.99
C GLY A 808 0.23 25.25 -28.96
N ASN A 809 0.78 25.18 -27.75
CA ASN A 809 0.52 26.11 -26.66
C ASN A 809 1.87 26.52 -26.06
N SER A 810 2.30 27.76 -26.33
CA SER A 810 3.57 28.28 -25.83
C SER A 810 3.68 28.24 -24.30
N GLY A 811 2.54 28.32 -23.59
CA GLY A 811 2.49 28.18 -22.13
C GLY A 811 2.81 26.75 -21.67
N SER A 812 2.29 25.74 -22.36
CA SER A 812 2.59 24.32 -22.06
C SER A 812 4.02 23.94 -22.42
N ALA A 813 4.56 24.48 -23.50
CA ALA A 813 5.97 24.30 -23.85
C ALA A 813 6.88 24.95 -22.78
N GLN A 814 6.55 26.16 -22.31
CA GLN A 814 7.27 26.80 -21.21
C GLN A 814 7.16 26.01 -19.90
N TYR A 815 5.98 25.50 -19.56
CA TYR A 815 5.78 24.63 -18.38
C TYR A 815 6.74 23.43 -18.40
N ALA A 816 6.88 22.77 -19.55
CA ALA A 816 7.79 21.64 -19.72
C ALA A 816 9.26 22.06 -19.58
N LEU A 817 9.65 23.23 -20.10
CA LEU A 817 11.01 23.75 -19.92
C LEU A 817 11.31 24.08 -18.46
N ASP A 818 10.39 24.74 -17.75
CA ASP A 818 10.52 25.04 -16.32
C ASP A 818 10.63 23.75 -15.48
N TRP A 819 9.90 22.71 -15.88
CA TRP A 819 10.01 21.38 -15.27
C TRP A 819 11.40 20.78 -15.45
N ILE A 820 11.95 20.79 -16.67
CA ILE A 820 13.28 20.24 -16.95
C ILE A 820 14.36 21.04 -16.21
N ASP A 821 14.26 22.36 -16.16
CA ASP A 821 15.20 23.22 -15.42
C ASP A 821 15.21 22.89 -13.92
N LYS A 822 14.03 22.64 -13.35
CA LYS A 822 13.91 22.21 -11.95
C LYS A 822 14.45 20.82 -11.72
N LEU A 823 14.16 19.86 -12.61
CA LEU A 823 14.69 18.50 -12.53
C LEU A 823 16.22 18.49 -12.59
N GLU A 824 16.79 19.28 -13.50
CA GLU A 824 18.24 19.44 -13.64
C GLU A 824 18.85 20.03 -12.37
N SER A 825 18.24 21.07 -11.77
CA SER A 825 18.71 21.63 -10.51
C SER A 825 18.71 20.60 -9.37
N LEU A 826 17.72 19.70 -9.33
CA LEU A 826 17.67 18.63 -8.33
C LEU A 826 18.75 17.57 -8.58
N ALA A 827 18.99 17.22 -9.85
CA ALA A 827 20.01 16.25 -10.25
C ALA A 827 21.43 16.79 -10.03
N ASP A 828 21.64 18.09 -10.23
CA ASP A 828 22.91 18.77 -9.98
C ASP A 828 23.27 18.77 -8.48
N ALA A 829 22.26 18.91 -7.62
CA ALA A 829 22.43 18.86 -6.17
C ALA A 829 22.71 17.44 -5.64
N TRP A 830 22.57 16.40 -6.45
CA TRP A 830 22.83 15.02 -6.05
C TRP A 830 24.33 14.74 -5.91
N PRO A 831 24.82 14.30 -4.73
CA PRO A 831 26.25 14.07 -4.52
C PRO A 831 26.74 12.72 -5.06
N GLY A 832 25.84 11.77 -5.31
CA GLY A 832 26.14 10.37 -5.58
C GLY A 832 26.58 10.03 -7.01
N TRP A 833 26.95 11.01 -7.84
CA TRP A 833 27.44 10.75 -9.19
C TRP A 833 28.77 10.00 -9.18
N ARG A 834 28.90 8.91 -9.97
CA ARG A 834 30.16 8.15 -10.04
C ARG A 834 31.20 8.78 -10.96
N SER A 835 30.76 9.53 -11.97
CA SER A 835 31.65 10.24 -12.89
C SER A 835 30.94 11.39 -13.60
N GLU A 836 31.71 12.37 -14.05
CA GLU A 836 31.20 13.45 -14.91
C GLU A 836 30.63 12.93 -16.24
N ARG A 837 31.07 11.75 -16.71
CA ARG A 837 30.51 11.14 -17.92
C ARG A 837 29.07 10.71 -17.72
N GLU A 838 28.75 10.10 -16.58
CA GLU A 838 27.37 9.70 -16.25
C GLU A 838 26.47 10.92 -16.08
N ARG A 839 26.96 11.93 -15.38
CA ARG A 839 26.26 13.20 -15.20
C ARG A 839 25.99 13.89 -16.54
N ALA A 840 27.00 14.00 -17.39
CA ALA A 840 26.86 14.59 -18.72
C ALA A 840 25.91 13.81 -19.64
N HIS A 841 25.85 12.47 -19.50
CA HIS A 841 24.89 11.64 -20.25
C HIS A 841 23.45 11.98 -19.87
N VAL A 842 23.13 12.00 -18.57
CA VAL A 842 21.80 12.35 -18.08
C VAL A 842 21.41 13.78 -18.48
N PHE A 843 22.33 14.74 -18.33
CA PHE A 843 22.05 16.14 -18.68
C PHE A 843 21.89 16.31 -20.20
N GLY A 844 22.55 15.47 -21.00
CA GLY A 844 22.31 15.39 -22.44
C GLY A 844 20.88 14.97 -22.80
N GLN A 845 20.27 14.07 -22.04
CA GLN A 845 18.86 13.70 -22.22
C GLN A 845 17.92 14.87 -21.89
N PHE A 846 18.25 15.67 -20.87
CA PHE A 846 17.50 16.88 -20.54
C PHE A 846 17.53 17.90 -21.69
N GLU A 847 18.71 18.15 -22.28
CA GLU A 847 18.81 19.05 -23.45
C GLU A 847 18.06 18.52 -24.67
N GLN A 848 18.14 17.21 -24.96
CA GLN A 848 17.36 16.60 -26.06
C GLN A 848 15.86 16.80 -25.86
N ALA A 849 15.35 16.65 -24.63
CA ALA A 849 13.95 16.92 -24.32
C ALA A 849 13.62 18.42 -24.49
N ARG A 850 14.51 19.34 -24.11
CA ARG A 850 14.32 20.78 -24.34
C ARG A 850 14.21 21.11 -25.83
N GLU A 851 14.98 20.46 -26.70
CA GLU A 851 14.89 20.68 -28.15
C GLU A 851 13.50 20.36 -28.71
N VAL A 852 12.85 19.29 -28.22
CA VAL A 852 11.49 18.91 -28.61
C VAL A 852 10.48 20.01 -28.21
N TYR A 853 10.53 20.47 -26.96
CA TYR A 853 9.60 21.51 -26.50
C TYR A 853 9.89 22.89 -27.10
N ARG A 854 11.15 23.23 -27.38
CA ARG A 854 11.53 24.47 -28.08
C ARG A 854 11.07 24.50 -29.53
N ALA A 855 10.97 23.34 -30.20
CA ALA A 855 10.42 23.27 -31.55
C ALA A 855 8.90 23.57 -31.61
N GLY A 856 8.21 23.49 -30.47
CA GLY A 856 6.79 23.85 -30.32
C GLY A 856 6.53 25.32 -29.92
N LEU A 857 7.58 26.10 -29.65
CA LEU A 857 7.55 27.56 -29.44
C LEU A 857 7.72 28.29 -30.77
#